data_AF-W9PJW9-F1
#
_entry.id   AF-W9PJW9-F1
#
_cell.length_a   1.000
_cell.length_b   1.000
_cell.length_c   1.000
_cell.angle_alpha   90.00
_cell.angle_beta   90.00
_cell.angle_gamma   90.00
#
_symmetry.space_group_name_H-M   'P 1'
#
loop_
_entity.id
_entity.type
_entity.pdbx_description
1 polymer ?
#
loop_
_entity_poly.entity_id
_entity_poly.type
_entity_poly.pdbx_seq_one_letter_code
_entity_poly.pdbx_strand_id
1 'polypeptide(L)'
;MQPLNPFLAAFFKSSLPSQCTPVHHHILLVPSTDVLLTFRETESGSAPAEVIASEDFLASHVLRVPSPNGVAGGKDGAQNLREVRGKAKQFTTLNGKSVVIKDAFIYSNKGFKTLAQAQLLNDIVFYPDVFEPRQWLLYYISRPLVGVWEENKITPAILVPGVRKRRIPDQKQTPNSESTENTAPRKKDIKSFHDLLNNFPMIARQMQPGLEKLFVEFSNVFRSPLPPPPSAEHIPDPPPNGSISNTARRVRSNSALASTGDEGRLPVTENFYAEDDEDIMRASLETAVTTAIDLFQGVDKQQLSLLGATTDLTGPLVEKLIERYVTENVHNQLWPRLNALKRPYDLELEAKIRKMQFIDISQLGIAIDGGSKAKHDLIIQLGPAVEEFKKISAATCPQVMLDLLLSTIKIVSRLTDSSKSQAASSDASSEKPIMTINADTLVSFLLYVVIRSQVKQLQARLIYVRNFIFIDDVDSGELGYALSTFEAVLAYLVLDSAGLRRASRRNKALWDAAKTGTLDDLKKIMEPGSGAADDDELSESPTSSRRASTVLNLQNDTRSTGPSRSRRSSLRLSFNDPSPYEHYSHGSGLSHVFPFQAEGENETHAHDFSIPIRRVKKVAMDTRSISGDSEVSFHSRTGSVGTIGSALEGDISVNRLSQTNNSFGESVLMMAIQAERAETLKYLLSLADYFSPSFVLDDMNNEDTTLLSAAIQLGNAQIIDLTLGFIITSTTPEQLVSYLAQQDIWGRSCAHYLFNAPALITRIGHLIPWRQRDKNGQTPLFALCRSYDHKNYLEMVEAGLNAAAAAQHDGLPLHIDEHVDNKGNTLLHIVSNASLAMNILQFCDVDVNATNDKRFTALMVASKYGRYDMVRTLFADPRVDVGAKEIRGLTAVELAKDDDVRNKIDDLALFSMPPGPDARITGVVRAFFVEDATVRLVLKSAAPTDHDSYTVTTSRRSLSDFEHLPTLLALENPASWIPSLADVRSPFQIPSKPSRAILRDMQARADWFLKIMLMHPTFATHEMLWEFFLVPELQLDMMEQRTLLKTEARAEKVRDEYEPVEDVREVEQFVNHAREMIRSVNYSTKSATRRANNLGLVAAGTYTRRTS
;
A
#
# COMPACT_ATOMS: atom_id res chain seq x y z
N MET A 1 33.97 -29.22 29.68
CA MET A 1 32.58 -29.47 29.19
C MET A 1 32.58 -29.37 27.67
N GLN A 2 31.78 -30.15 26.94
CA GLN A 2 31.82 -30.13 25.47
C GLN A 2 31.10 -28.87 24.92
N PRO A 3 31.66 -28.20 23.90
CA PRO A 3 30.99 -27.06 23.27
C PRO A 3 29.68 -27.50 22.60
N LEU A 4 28.67 -26.65 22.65
CA LEU A 4 27.30 -26.95 22.19
C LEU A 4 27.23 -27.17 20.66
N ASN A 5 28.18 -26.59 19.91
CA ASN A 5 28.28 -26.76 18.47
C ASN A 5 29.04 -28.07 18.12
N PRO A 6 28.44 -29.00 17.35
CA PRO A 6 29.06 -30.28 16.97
C PRO A 6 30.41 -30.15 16.27
N PHE A 7 30.58 -29.15 15.40
CA PHE A 7 31.84 -28.90 14.69
C PHE A 7 32.98 -28.54 15.64
N LEU A 8 32.73 -27.61 16.58
CA LEU A 8 33.74 -27.21 17.56
C LEU A 8 34.11 -28.37 18.48
N ALA A 9 33.11 -29.20 18.85
CA ALA A 9 33.34 -30.38 19.68
C ALA A 9 34.23 -31.40 18.96
N ALA A 10 34.01 -31.62 17.66
CA ALA A 10 34.82 -32.52 16.84
C ALA A 10 36.24 -31.97 16.61
N PHE A 11 36.37 -30.69 16.23
CA PHE A 11 37.66 -30.06 15.94
C PHE A 11 38.63 -30.12 17.12
N PHE A 12 38.20 -29.73 18.33
CA PHE A 12 39.09 -29.73 19.50
C PHE A 12 39.35 -31.12 20.11
N LYS A 13 38.61 -32.15 19.69
CA LYS A 13 38.93 -33.56 19.99
C LYS A 13 39.90 -34.18 18.98
N SER A 14 40.00 -33.62 17.78
CA SER A 14 40.85 -34.13 16.70
C SER A 14 42.34 -33.81 16.91
N SER A 15 43.19 -34.36 16.04
CA SER A 15 44.62 -34.06 15.97
C SER A 15 44.94 -32.69 15.33
N LEU A 16 43.97 -32.06 14.65
CA LEU A 16 44.18 -30.85 13.83
C LEU A 16 44.65 -29.61 14.61
N PRO A 17 44.18 -29.32 15.84
CA PRO A 17 44.61 -28.14 16.59
C PRO A 17 46.13 -28.09 16.83
N SER A 18 46.79 -29.26 16.95
CA SER A 18 48.25 -29.32 17.14
C SER A 18 49.03 -28.95 15.87
N GLN A 19 48.42 -29.10 14.69
CA GLN A 19 48.99 -28.71 13.40
C GLN A 19 48.86 -27.18 13.15
N CYS A 20 48.01 -26.49 13.91
CA CYS A 20 47.71 -25.06 13.75
C CYS A 20 48.58 -24.14 14.63
N THR A 21 49.90 -24.33 14.62
CA THR A 21 50.86 -23.47 15.35
C THR A 21 51.69 -22.64 14.38
N PRO A 22 51.69 -21.29 14.44
CA PRO A 22 50.98 -20.40 15.39
C PRO A 22 49.46 -20.30 15.16
N VAL A 23 48.69 -20.21 16.26
CA VAL A 23 47.22 -20.16 16.23
C VAL A 23 46.70 -18.87 15.57
N HIS A 24 47.48 -17.79 15.63
CA HIS A 24 47.12 -16.49 15.04
C HIS A 24 47.01 -16.51 13.52
N HIS A 25 47.66 -17.46 12.85
CA HIS A 25 47.57 -17.61 11.38
C HIS A 25 46.37 -18.45 10.94
N HIS A 26 45.51 -18.88 11.87
CA HIS A 26 44.39 -19.76 11.58
C HIS A 26 43.06 -19.13 12.02
N ILE A 27 42.06 -19.25 11.15
CA ILE A 27 40.67 -18.84 11.40
C ILE A 27 39.76 -20.05 11.21
N LEU A 28 38.82 -20.25 12.12
CA LEU A 28 37.83 -21.31 12.01
C LEU A 28 36.53 -20.77 11.43
N LEU A 29 36.04 -21.42 10.37
CA LEU A 29 34.73 -21.17 9.79
C LEU A 29 33.74 -22.20 10.36
N VAL A 30 32.87 -21.77 11.26
CA VAL A 30 31.99 -22.66 12.02
C VAL A 30 30.59 -22.64 11.43
N PRO A 31 30.07 -23.74 10.87
CA PRO A 31 28.68 -23.78 10.45
C PRO A 31 27.73 -23.53 11.62
N SER A 32 26.62 -22.84 11.35
CA SER A 32 25.60 -22.58 12.35
C SER A 32 25.07 -23.88 12.97
N THR A 33 24.85 -23.88 14.29
CA THR A 33 24.43 -25.08 15.04
C THR A 33 23.08 -25.59 14.55
N ASP A 34 22.16 -24.68 14.23
CA ASP A 34 20.85 -25.02 13.70
C ASP A 34 20.96 -25.82 12.41
N VAL A 35 21.84 -25.41 11.48
CA VAL A 35 22.03 -26.11 10.21
C VAL A 35 22.63 -27.50 10.41
N LEU A 36 23.62 -27.64 11.30
CA LEU A 36 24.22 -28.95 11.58
C LEU A 36 23.26 -29.95 12.26
N LEU A 37 22.23 -29.45 12.96
CA LEU A 37 21.26 -30.30 13.67
C LEU A 37 19.98 -30.58 12.86
N THR A 38 19.56 -29.65 12.00
CA THR A 38 18.29 -29.74 11.27
C THR A 38 18.45 -30.21 9.83
N PHE A 39 19.63 -30.12 9.24
CA PHE A 39 19.88 -30.54 7.86
C PHE A 39 20.49 -31.94 7.83
N ARG A 40 20.12 -32.71 6.81
CA ARG A 40 20.78 -33.98 6.46
C ARG A 40 21.69 -33.78 5.26
N GLU A 41 22.82 -34.47 5.25
CA GLU A 41 23.68 -34.52 4.09
C GLU A 41 23.20 -35.63 3.13
N THR A 42 23.10 -35.32 1.84
CA THR A 42 22.58 -36.27 0.83
C THR A 42 23.69 -36.94 0.00
N GLU A 43 24.90 -36.39 0.00
CA GLU A 43 25.99 -36.82 -0.89
C GLU A 43 26.76 -38.06 -0.38
N SER A 44 27.02 -38.14 0.92
CA SER A 44 27.91 -39.15 1.51
C SER A 44 27.18 -40.38 2.10
N GLY A 45 25.87 -40.30 2.32
CA GLY A 45 25.05 -41.42 2.84
C GLY A 45 25.37 -41.88 4.28
N SER A 46 26.39 -41.29 4.91
CA SER A 46 26.82 -41.51 6.30
C SER A 46 26.05 -40.65 7.30
N ALA A 47 26.13 -41.00 8.59
CA ALA A 47 25.46 -40.21 9.63
C ALA A 47 26.06 -38.78 9.69
N PRO A 48 25.24 -37.73 9.89
CA PRO A 48 25.72 -36.34 9.85
C PRO A 48 26.80 -36.06 10.91
N ALA A 49 26.75 -36.74 12.06
CA ALA A 49 27.76 -36.63 13.10
C ALA A 49 29.14 -37.19 12.66
N GLU A 50 29.15 -38.25 11.83
CA GLU A 50 30.38 -38.85 11.32
C GLU A 50 31.03 -37.97 10.25
N VAL A 51 30.22 -37.36 9.38
CA VAL A 51 30.76 -36.44 8.37
C VAL A 51 31.34 -35.18 9.00
N ILE A 52 30.65 -34.60 10.00
CA ILE A 52 31.17 -33.45 10.74
C ILE A 52 32.47 -33.78 11.48
N ALA A 53 32.64 -35.03 11.93
CA ALA A 53 33.84 -35.49 12.62
C ALA A 53 35.00 -35.89 11.68
N SER A 54 34.75 -35.98 10.37
CA SER A 54 35.77 -36.31 9.38
C SER A 54 36.89 -35.26 9.33
N GLU A 55 38.14 -35.69 9.25
CA GLU A 55 39.29 -34.79 9.15
C GLU A 55 39.24 -33.90 7.89
N ASP A 56 38.70 -34.40 6.76
CA ASP A 56 38.56 -33.60 5.55
C ASP A 56 37.52 -32.47 5.73
N PHE A 57 36.41 -32.76 6.40
CA PHE A 57 35.38 -31.77 6.72
C PHE A 57 35.96 -30.70 7.65
N LEU A 58 36.62 -31.11 8.73
CA LEU A 58 37.22 -30.21 9.71
C LEU A 58 38.31 -29.32 9.09
N ALA A 59 39.23 -29.90 8.33
CA ALA A 59 40.34 -29.17 7.71
C ALA A 59 39.87 -28.19 6.61
N SER A 60 38.81 -28.52 5.87
CA SER A 60 38.20 -27.63 4.87
C SER A 60 37.55 -26.37 5.45
N HIS A 61 37.25 -26.36 6.75
CA HIS A 61 36.65 -25.23 7.45
C HIS A 61 37.69 -24.40 8.24
N VAL A 62 38.98 -24.73 8.13
CA VAL A 62 40.07 -23.98 8.77
C VAL A 62 40.82 -23.18 7.70
N LEU A 63 40.76 -21.86 7.77
CA LEU A 63 41.50 -20.97 6.85
C LEU A 63 42.90 -20.69 7.38
N ARG A 64 43.89 -20.71 6.47
CA ARG A 64 45.24 -20.20 6.68
C ARG A 64 45.31 -18.76 6.21
N VAL A 65 45.67 -17.87 7.12
CA VAL A 65 45.90 -16.46 6.84
C VAL A 65 47.38 -16.28 6.47
N PRO A 66 47.70 -15.70 5.30
CA PRO A 66 49.09 -15.42 4.96
C PRO A 66 49.69 -14.42 5.95
N SER A 67 50.90 -14.70 6.42
CA SER A 67 51.65 -13.80 7.31
C SER A 67 51.83 -12.43 6.63
N PRO A 68 51.66 -11.30 7.35
CA PRO A 68 51.89 -9.97 6.78
C PRO A 68 53.33 -9.79 6.24
N ASN A 69 54.30 -10.58 6.73
CA ASN A 69 55.70 -10.50 6.32
C ASN A 69 56.10 -11.54 5.25
N GLY A 70 55.14 -12.31 4.70
CA GLY A 70 55.42 -13.53 3.94
C GLY A 70 55.41 -13.43 2.41
N VAL A 71 55.25 -12.24 1.82
CA VAL A 71 55.35 -12.07 0.36
C VAL A 71 56.60 -11.29 0.03
N ALA A 72 57.71 -12.01 -0.19
CA ALA A 72 58.87 -11.45 -0.87
C ALA A 72 58.44 -11.00 -2.28
N GLY A 73 58.40 -9.69 -2.52
CA GLY A 73 58.40 -9.12 -3.88
C GLY A 73 57.30 -8.14 -4.29
N GLY A 74 56.51 -7.55 -3.37
CA GLY A 74 55.52 -6.53 -3.73
C GLY A 74 55.56 -5.32 -2.81
N LYS A 75 55.90 -4.14 -3.35
CA LYS A 75 55.65 -2.84 -2.69
C LYS A 75 54.13 -2.61 -2.59
N ASP A 76 53.48 -3.20 -1.59
CA ASP A 76 52.10 -2.85 -1.24
C ASP A 76 52.12 -2.14 0.11
N GLY A 77 52.26 -0.81 0.04
CA GLY A 77 51.94 0.06 1.17
C GLY A 77 50.48 -0.14 1.60
N ALA A 78 50.20 0.12 2.87
CA ALA A 78 48.89 0.03 3.52
C ALA A 78 47.72 0.28 2.55
N GLN A 79 47.09 -0.80 2.07
CA GLN A 79 46.00 -0.71 1.12
C GLN A 79 44.76 -0.14 1.83
N ASN A 80 44.28 1.02 1.38
CA ASN A 80 43.09 1.68 1.91
C ASN A 80 41.90 0.70 1.92
N LEU A 81 41.17 0.59 3.04
CA LEU A 81 40.01 -0.31 3.18
C LEU A 81 38.99 -0.11 2.06
N ARG A 82 38.85 1.12 1.53
CA ARG A 82 37.94 1.47 0.43
C ARG A 82 38.29 0.81 -0.90
N GLU A 83 39.57 0.54 -1.16
CA GLU A 83 40.05 -0.13 -2.39
C GLU A 83 40.00 -1.66 -2.31
N VAL A 84 40.01 -2.20 -1.08
CA VAL A 84 39.94 -3.65 -0.81
C VAL A 84 38.48 -4.10 -0.63
N ARG A 85 37.58 -3.22 -0.19
CA ARG A 85 36.14 -3.50 -0.07
C ARG A 85 35.54 -3.82 -1.45
N GLY A 86 34.95 -5.00 -1.60
CA GLY A 86 34.39 -5.48 -2.87
C GLY A 86 35.33 -6.31 -3.75
N LYS A 87 36.65 -6.32 -3.48
CA LYS A 87 37.59 -7.20 -4.20
C LYS A 87 37.60 -8.59 -3.56
N ALA A 88 37.51 -9.62 -4.40
CA ALA A 88 37.54 -11.01 -3.95
C ALA A 88 38.97 -11.39 -3.53
N LYS A 89 39.15 -11.87 -2.30
CA LYS A 89 40.44 -12.35 -1.79
C LYS A 89 40.43 -13.87 -1.66
N GLN A 90 41.48 -14.50 -2.17
CA GLN A 90 41.66 -15.95 -2.12
C GLN A 90 42.43 -16.37 -0.87
N PHE A 91 41.90 -17.35 -0.16
CA PHE A 91 42.50 -17.98 1.02
C PHE A 91 42.69 -19.47 0.77
N THR A 92 43.67 -20.06 1.44
CA THR A 92 43.90 -21.51 1.43
C THR A 92 43.43 -22.12 2.75
N THR A 93 42.81 -23.30 2.67
CA THR A 93 42.38 -24.06 3.84
C THR A 93 43.51 -24.95 4.37
N LEU A 94 43.33 -25.56 5.54
CA LEU A 94 44.34 -26.42 6.15
C LEU A 94 44.71 -27.63 5.27
N ASN A 95 43.75 -28.20 4.54
CA ASN A 95 43.96 -29.28 3.57
C ASN A 95 44.36 -28.78 2.16
N GLY A 96 44.67 -27.49 1.99
CA GLY A 96 45.16 -26.93 0.73
C GLY A 96 44.09 -26.59 -0.30
N LYS A 97 42.79 -26.74 0.01
CA LYS A 97 41.69 -26.30 -0.88
C LYS A 97 41.58 -24.77 -0.88
N SER A 98 41.15 -24.21 -2.00
CA SER A 98 41.01 -22.76 -2.18
C SER A 98 39.61 -22.28 -1.84
N VAL A 99 39.53 -21.18 -1.10
CA VAL A 99 38.28 -20.49 -0.74
C VAL A 99 38.39 -19.02 -1.12
N VAL A 100 37.36 -18.45 -1.75
CA VAL A 100 37.31 -17.05 -2.15
C VAL A 100 36.30 -16.31 -1.27
N ILE A 101 36.74 -15.25 -0.63
CA ILE A 101 35.87 -14.40 0.20
C ILE A 101 35.67 -13.07 -0.52
N LYS A 102 34.41 -12.70 -0.74
CA LYS A 102 34.00 -11.42 -1.33
C LYS A 102 32.87 -10.84 -0.50
N ASP A 103 33.06 -9.62 0.00
CA ASP A 103 32.13 -8.94 0.91
C ASP A 103 31.80 -9.80 2.15
N ALA A 104 30.56 -10.26 2.28
CA ALA A 104 30.10 -11.13 3.35
C ALA A 104 29.90 -12.60 2.90
N PHE A 105 30.29 -12.96 1.69
CA PHE A 105 30.10 -14.30 1.14
C PHE A 105 31.41 -15.05 0.93
N ILE A 106 31.36 -16.34 1.19
CA ILE A 106 32.41 -17.33 1.03
C ILE A 106 32.00 -18.25 -0.11
N TYR A 107 32.90 -18.42 -1.08
CA TYR A 107 32.75 -19.32 -2.20
C TYR A 107 33.86 -20.36 -2.15
N SER A 108 33.50 -21.63 -2.10
CA SER A 108 34.47 -22.71 -2.32
C SER A 108 34.98 -22.66 -3.76
N ASN A 109 36.26 -22.95 -3.98
CA ASN A 109 36.87 -22.95 -5.32
C ASN A 109 37.64 -24.28 -5.53
N LYS A 110 38.82 -24.24 -6.17
CA LYS A 110 39.66 -25.40 -6.46
C LYS A 110 39.85 -26.31 -5.24
N GLY A 111 39.58 -27.60 -5.41
CA GLY A 111 39.78 -28.65 -4.39
C GLY A 111 38.51 -29.10 -3.67
N PHE A 112 37.37 -28.42 -3.85
CA PHE A 112 36.06 -28.89 -3.37
C PHE A 112 35.34 -29.72 -4.44
N LYS A 113 34.63 -30.79 -4.03
CA LYS A 113 33.83 -31.63 -4.94
C LYS A 113 32.63 -30.85 -5.50
N THR A 114 31.99 -30.07 -4.64
CA THR A 114 30.82 -29.24 -4.95
C THR A 114 31.14 -27.78 -4.67
N LEU A 115 30.68 -26.88 -5.53
CA LEU A 115 30.82 -25.43 -5.30
C LEU A 115 29.73 -24.97 -4.32
N ALA A 116 30.09 -24.77 -3.06
CA ALA A 116 29.26 -24.23 -2.00
C ALA A 116 29.44 -22.70 -1.87
N GLN A 117 28.32 -22.02 -1.59
CA GLN A 117 28.28 -20.62 -1.21
C GLN A 117 27.73 -20.50 0.22
N ALA A 118 28.44 -19.78 1.08
CA ALA A 118 28.04 -19.52 2.47
C ALA A 118 28.19 -18.03 2.81
N GLN A 119 27.40 -17.54 3.76
CA GLN A 119 27.47 -16.16 4.25
C GLN A 119 28.17 -16.12 5.61
N LEU A 120 29.09 -15.16 5.81
CA LEU A 120 29.69 -14.85 7.11
C LEU A 120 28.67 -14.15 8.00
N LEU A 121 28.29 -14.78 9.11
CA LEU A 121 27.31 -14.29 10.08
C LEU A 121 27.97 -13.47 11.19
N ASN A 122 28.31 -14.10 12.31
CA ASN A 122 28.87 -13.45 13.49
C ASN A 122 30.28 -13.96 13.78
N ASP A 123 31.11 -13.12 14.38
CA ASP A 123 32.44 -13.48 14.86
C ASP A 123 32.48 -13.57 16.39
N ILE A 124 33.27 -14.51 16.90
CA ILE A 124 33.48 -14.71 18.33
C ILE A 124 34.91 -15.14 18.60
N VAL A 125 35.42 -14.75 19.77
CA VAL A 125 36.67 -15.26 20.32
C VAL A 125 36.38 -16.49 21.18
N PHE A 126 37.07 -17.59 20.90
CA PHE A 126 36.91 -18.86 21.61
C PHE A 126 38.20 -19.27 22.33
N TYR A 127 38.07 -19.75 23.56
CA TYR A 127 39.17 -20.26 24.39
C TYR A 127 38.94 -21.75 24.68
N PRO A 128 39.77 -22.67 24.18
CA PRO A 128 39.57 -24.10 24.39
C PRO A 128 39.84 -24.49 25.86
N ASP A 129 39.22 -25.58 26.31
CA ASP A 129 39.30 -26.13 27.68
C ASP A 129 40.66 -26.86 27.91
N VAL A 130 41.77 -26.14 27.69
CA VAL A 130 43.15 -26.61 27.83
C VAL A 130 43.85 -25.78 28.92
N PHE A 131 44.89 -26.34 29.55
CA PHE A 131 45.63 -25.67 30.63
C PHE A 131 46.28 -24.35 30.20
N GLU A 132 46.68 -24.23 28.93
CA GLU A 132 47.11 -22.97 28.31
C GLU A 132 46.17 -22.60 27.16
N PRO A 133 45.03 -21.94 27.47
CA PRO A 133 44.03 -21.63 26.47
C PRO A 133 44.55 -20.53 25.53
N ARG A 134 44.89 -20.89 24.30
CA ARG A 134 45.20 -19.92 23.23
C ARG A 134 43.91 -19.38 22.62
N GLN A 135 43.93 -18.11 22.23
CA GLN A 135 42.80 -17.42 21.62
C GLN A 135 42.55 -17.91 20.18
N TRP A 136 41.34 -18.38 19.88
CA TRP A 136 40.89 -18.74 18.52
C TRP A 136 39.83 -17.77 18.01
N LEU A 137 39.97 -17.32 16.76
CA LEU A 137 38.95 -16.54 16.06
C LEU A 137 38.02 -17.47 15.30
N LEU A 138 36.73 -17.40 15.62
CA LEU A 138 35.68 -18.13 14.93
C LEU A 138 34.82 -17.16 14.12
N TYR A 139 34.53 -17.50 12.86
CA TYR A 139 33.44 -16.90 12.10
C TYR A 139 32.35 -17.93 11.87
N TYR A 140 31.13 -17.61 12.30
CA TYR A 140 29.97 -18.43 11.96
C TYR A 140 29.60 -18.25 10.49
N ILE A 141 29.33 -19.36 9.82
CA ILE A 141 28.90 -19.40 8.43
C ILE A 141 27.48 -19.97 8.32
N SER A 142 26.71 -19.45 7.36
CA SER A 142 25.31 -19.86 7.19
C SER A 142 25.15 -21.33 6.83
N ARG A 143 26.06 -21.91 6.05
CA ARG A 143 26.03 -23.30 5.61
C ARG A 143 27.43 -23.90 5.59
N PRO A 144 27.58 -25.24 5.75
CA PRO A 144 28.86 -25.92 5.55
C PRO A 144 29.42 -25.73 4.14
N LEU A 145 30.75 -25.76 4.02
CA LEU A 145 31.45 -25.64 2.74
C LEU A 145 31.61 -26.99 2.01
N VAL A 146 31.32 -28.11 2.69
CA VAL A 146 31.49 -29.47 2.19
C VAL A 146 30.15 -30.20 2.28
N GLY A 147 29.79 -30.90 1.20
CA GLY A 147 28.55 -31.67 1.09
C GLY A 147 27.33 -30.84 0.67
N VAL A 148 26.28 -31.54 0.23
CA VAL A 148 24.96 -30.97 -0.07
C VAL A 148 24.02 -31.24 1.11
N TRP A 149 23.51 -30.16 1.72
CA TRP A 149 22.70 -30.21 2.93
C TRP A 149 21.25 -29.83 2.61
N GLU A 150 20.31 -30.75 2.87
CA GLU A 150 18.87 -30.54 2.72
C GLU A 150 18.19 -30.44 4.09
N GLU A 151 17.25 -29.48 4.22
CA GLU A 151 16.52 -29.26 5.46
C GLU A 151 15.55 -30.41 5.75
N ASN A 152 15.66 -31.04 6.93
CA ASN A 152 14.63 -31.96 7.39
C ASN A 152 13.44 -31.14 7.89
N LYS A 153 12.39 -31.01 7.06
CA LYS A 153 11.13 -30.38 7.47
C LYS A 153 10.53 -31.17 8.63
N ILE A 154 10.72 -30.69 9.85
CA ILE A 154 10.05 -31.23 11.03
C ILE A 154 8.57 -30.95 10.85
N THR A 155 7.78 -32.01 10.62
CA THR A 155 6.33 -31.89 10.68
C THR A 155 5.97 -31.53 12.13
N PRO A 156 5.28 -30.39 12.37
CA PRO A 156 4.95 -30.00 13.73
C PRO A 156 4.11 -31.10 14.38
N ALA A 157 4.51 -31.53 15.58
CA ALA A 157 3.74 -32.49 16.36
C ALA A 157 2.37 -31.86 16.67
N ILE A 158 1.33 -32.36 16.01
CA ILE A 158 -0.04 -31.93 16.25
C ILE A 158 -0.46 -32.53 17.59
N LEU A 159 -0.34 -31.74 18.66
CA LEU A 159 -1.04 -32.01 19.91
C LEU A 159 -2.54 -31.78 19.64
N VAL A 160 -3.32 -32.86 19.54
CA VAL A 160 -4.79 -32.80 19.48
C VAL A 160 -5.33 -33.29 20.81
N PRO A 161 -6.17 -32.50 21.49
CA PRO A 161 -7.58 -32.83 21.46
C PRO A 161 -8.46 -31.61 21.14
N GLY A 162 -9.21 -31.70 20.03
CA GLY A 162 -10.47 -30.98 19.86
C GLY A 162 -10.44 -29.67 19.06
N VAL A 163 -11.16 -29.69 17.94
CA VAL A 163 -11.73 -28.57 17.17
C VAL A 163 -10.90 -27.98 16.02
N ARG A 164 -11.37 -28.36 14.83
CA ARG A 164 -11.11 -27.79 13.51
C ARG A 164 -11.45 -26.29 13.46
N LYS A 165 -10.57 -25.50 12.82
CA LYS A 165 -10.97 -24.57 11.75
C LYS A 165 -9.79 -24.25 10.82
N ARG A 166 -9.96 -24.75 9.58
CA ARG A 166 -9.51 -24.23 8.27
C ARG A 166 -8.16 -23.49 8.23
N ARG A 167 -7.12 -24.19 7.78
CA ARG A 167 -6.00 -23.56 7.07
C ARG A 167 -6.23 -23.66 5.56
N ILE A 168 -6.34 -22.49 4.95
CA ILE A 168 -6.34 -22.21 3.52
C ILE A 168 -4.89 -22.42 3.02
N PRO A 169 -4.63 -23.16 1.94
CA PRO A 169 -3.31 -23.16 1.31
C PRO A 169 -3.22 -22.01 0.30
N ASP A 170 -2.62 -20.90 0.71
CA ASP A 170 -2.06 -19.90 -0.19
C ASP A 170 -0.83 -20.48 -0.89
N GLN A 171 -1.00 -20.92 -2.14
CA GLN A 171 0.09 -21.11 -3.08
C GLN A 171 0.26 -19.82 -3.90
N LYS A 172 1.17 -18.95 -3.46
CA LYS A 172 1.88 -18.01 -4.33
C LYS A 172 3.37 -18.21 -4.12
N GLN A 173 3.94 -19.18 -4.84
CA GLN A 173 5.37 -19.24 -5.11
C GLN A 173 5.63 -18.65 -6.49
N THR A 174 6.47 -17.63 -6.50
CA THR A 174 7.20 -17.09 -7.65
C THR A 174 8.03 -18.19 -8.32
N PRO A 175 7.99 -18.39 -9.66
CA PRO A 175 8.95 -19.27 -10.31
C PRO A 175 10.14 -18.44 -10.81
N ASN A 176 11.30 -18.68 -10.20
CA ASN A 176 12.60 -18.34 -10.78
C ASN A 176 13.52 -19.54 -10.54
N SER A 177 13.59 -20.44 -11.52
CA SER A 177 14.79 -21.22 -11.83
C SER A 177 14.49 -22.19 -12.98
N GLU A 178 15.39 -22.19 -13.94
CA GLU A 178 15.48 -23.07 -15.10
C GLU A 178 15.45 -24.55 -14.70
N SER A 179 14.61 -25.31 -15.39
CA SER A 179 14.75 -26.76 -15.52
C SER A 179 14.28 -27.15 -16.92
N THR A 180 15.24 -27.49 -17.76
CA THR A 180 15.09 -28.17 -19.04
C THR A 180 14.33 -29.49 -18.86
N GLU A 181 13.13 -29.61 -19.42
CA GLU A 181 12.51 -30.92 -19.71
C GLU A 181 11.44 -30.80 -20.81
N ASN A 182 11.69 -31.52 -21.91
CA ASN A 182 10.79 -32.08 -22.91
C ASN A 182 9.74 -31.19 -23.61
N THR A 183 10.12 -30.80 -24.84
CA THR A 183 9.35 -30.08 -25.84
C THR A 183 8.26 -30.92 -26.50
N ALA A 184 7.00 -30.65 -26.15
CA ALA A 184 5.89 -30.62 -27.10
C ALA A 184 5.48 -29.15 -27.27
N PRO A 185 5.25 -28.63 -28.50
CA PRO A 185 4.97 -27.22 -28.68
C PRO A 185 3.62 -26.88 -28.03
N ARG A 186 3.64 -26.06 -26.97
CA ARG A 186 2.42 -25.45 -26.43
C ARG A 186 1.80 -24.61 -27.54
N LYS A 187 0.54 -24.89 -27.88
CA LYS A 187 -0.24 -24.08 -28.82
C LYS A 187 -0.26 -22.63 -28.33
N LYS A 188 -0.08 -21.68 -29.24
CA LYS A 188 -0.02 -20.26 -28.90
C LYS A 188 -1.44 -19.72 -28.79
N ASP A 189 -1.79 -19.14 -27.64
CA ASP A 189 -3.07 -18.45 -27.43
C ASP A 189 -2.97 -17.03 -28.02
N ILE A 190 -3.83 -16.71 -28.99
CA ILE A 190 -3.83 -15.42 -29.70
C ILE A 190 -5.15 -14.72 -29.44
N LYS A 191 -5.09 -13.56 -28.79
CA LYS A 191 -6.26 -12.81 -28.34
C LYS A 191 -6.62 -11.62 -29.22
N SER A 192 -5.68 -11.13 -30.03
CA SER A 192 -5.90 -10.01 -30.96
C SER A 192 -5.35 -10.31 -32.35
N PHE A 193 -5.93 -9.68 -33.37
CA PHE A 193 -5.42 -9.79 -34.74
C PHE A 193 -4.04 -9.13 -34.88
N HIS A 194 -3.75 -8.09 -34.10
CA HIS A 194 -2.42 -7.48 -34.06
C HIS A 194 -1.35 -8.48 -33.57
N ASP A 195 -1.67 -9.26 -32.52
CA ASP A 195 -0.80 -10.33 -32.03
C ASP A 195 -0.66 -11.47 -33.06
N LEU A 196 -1.69 -11.74 -33.86
CA LEU A 196 -1.64 -12.68 -34.97
C LEU A 196 -0.63 -12.21 -36.02
N LEU A 197 -0.71 -10.95 -36.44
CA LEU A 197 0.21 -10.38 -37.44
C LEU A 197 1.66 -10.34 -36.94
N ASN A 198 1.89 -10.04 -35.66
CA ASN A 198 3.22 -10.03 -35.05
C ASN A 198 3.84 -11.43 -34.94
N ASN A 199 3.02 -12.45 -34.62
CA ASN A 199 3.47 -13.82 -34.49
C ASN A 199 3.67 -14.54 -35.84
N PHE A 200 3.00 -14.06 -36.90
CA PHE A 200 3.08 -14.62 -38.26
C PHE A 200 3.48 -13.53 -39.28
N PRO A 201 4.76 -13.12 -39.30
CA PRO A 201 5.22 -12.00 -40.14
C PRO A 201 5.06 -12.23 -41.65
N MET A 202 4.97 -13.48 -42.11
CA MET A 202 4.70 -13.80 -43.51
C MET A 202 3.24 -13.53 -43.91
N ILE A 203 2.29 -13.74 -42.99
CA ILE A 203 0.88 -13.36 -43.15
C ILE A 203 0.77 -11.84 -43.13
N ALA A 204 1.44 -11.18 -42.18
CA ALA A 204 1.49 -9.71 -42.11
C ALA A 204 2.05 -9.08 -43.39
N ARG A 205 3.17 -9.59 -43.91
CA ARG A 205 3.79 -9.05 -45.14
C ARG A 205 2.86 -9.14 -46.36
N GLN A 206 1.99 -10.15 -46.44
CA GLN A 206 1.05 -10.31 -47.55
C GLN A 206 -0.20 -9.43 -47.38
N MET A 207 -0.71 -9.28 -46.16
CA MET A 207 -1.95 -8.54 -45.90
C MET A 207 -1.76 -7.03 -45.71
N GLN A 208 -0.66 -6.60 -45.09
CA GLN A 208 -0.46 -5.23 -44.65
C GLN A 208 -0.53 -4.17 -45.78
N PRO A 209 0.06 -4.41 -46.98
CA PRO A 209 -0.12 -3.48 -48.10
C PRO A 209 -1.56 -3.38 -48.62
N GLY A 210 -2.34 -4.46 -48.47
CA GLY A 210 -3.77 -4.49 -48.82
C GLY A 210 -4.63 -3.74 -47.80
N LEU A 211 -4.36 -3.96 -46.51
CA LEU A 211 -5.04 -3.29 -45.40
C LEU A 211 -4.74 -1.78 -45.38
N GLU A 212 -3.51 -1.35 -45.65
CA GLU A 212 -3.15 0.06 -45.74
C GLU A 212 -3.89 0.77 -46.89
N LYS A 213 -3.96 0.14 -48.07
CA LYS A 213 -4.75 0.66 -49.20
C LYS A 213 -6.23 0.76 -48.87
N LEU A 214 -6.78 -0.24 -48.18
CA LEU A 214 -8.16 -0.26 -47.72
C LEU A 214 -8.46 0.90 -46.76
N PHE A 215 -7.61 1.14 -45.75
CA PHE A 215 -7.80 2.26 -44.82
C PHE A 215 -7.65 3.63 -45.49
N VAL A 216 -6.76 3.76 -46.48
CA VAL A 216 -6.63 4.99 -47.29
C VAL A 216 -7.87 5.21 -48.17
N GLU A 217 -8.37 4.16 -48.83
CA GLU A 217 -9.59 4.23 -49.63
C GLU A 217 -10.80 4.60 -48.76
N PHE A 218 -10.95 3.95 -47.61
CA PHE A 218 -11.97 4.25 -46.62
C PHE A 218 -11.89 5.72 -46.19
N SER A 219 -10.69 6.20 -45.80
CA SER A 219 -10.46 7.60 -45.40
C SER A 219 -10.81 8.60 -46.50
N ASN A 220 -10.56 8.25 -47.77
CA ASN A 220 -10.84 9.10 -48.92
C ASN A 220 -12.34 9.22 -49.22
N VAL A 221 -13.12 8.14 -49.00
CA VAL A 221 -14.59 8.17 -49.13
C VAL A 221 -15.20 9.20 -48.19
N PHE A 222 -14.70 9.29 -46.95
CA PHE A 222 -15.21 10.25 -45.96
C PHE A 222 -14.66 11.67 -46.13
N ARG A 223 -13.54 11.87 -46.81
CA ARG A 223 -12.96 13.20 -47.10
C ARG A 223 -13.47 13.83 -48.39
N SER A 224 -14.11 13.06 -49.27
CA SER A 224 -14.61 13.56 -50.56
C SER A 224 -15.72 14.60 -50.37
N PRO A 225 -15.55 15.86 -50.86
CA PRO A 225 -16.63 16.84 -50.86
C PRO A 225 -17.75 16.39 -51.80
N LEU A 226 -18.98 16.86 -51.52
CA LEU A 226 -20.16 16.61 -52.36
C LEU A 226 -19.83 16.94 -53.84
N PRO A 227 -20.32 16.16 -54.81
CA PRO A 227 -20.10 16.45 -56.22
C PRO A 227 -20.66 17.84 -56.54
N PRO A 228 -19.97 18.62 -57.40
CA PRO A 228 -20.47 19.93 -57.80
C PRO A 228 -21.83 19.80 -58.50
N PRO A 229 -22.70 20.81 -58.42
CA PRO A 229 -24.00 20.79 -59.09
C PRO A 229 -23.80 20.57 -60.61
N PRO A 230 -24.81 20.03 -61.31
CA PRO A 230 -24.71 19.60 -62.72
C PRO A 230 -24.43 20.72 -63.74
N SER A 231 -24.08 21.92 -63.28
CA SER A 231 -23.79 23.12 -64.06
C SER A 231 -22.29 23.44 -64.16
N ALA A 232 -21.40 22.56 -63.71
CA ALA A 232 -19.95 22.75 -63.85
C ALA A 232 -19.49 22.32 -65.26
N GLU A 233 -18.93 23.25 -66.04
CA GLU A 233 -18.50 23.03 -67.44
C GLU A 233 -17.28 22.11 -67.59
N HIS A 234 -16.58 21.77 -66.50
CA HIS A 234 -15.49 20.81 -66.50
C HIS A 234 -15.62 19.86 -65.31
N ILE A 235 -15.92 18.60 -65.61
CA ILE A 235 -15.94 17.48 -64.66
C ILE A 235 -14.62 16.73 -64.86
N PRO A 236 -13.66 16.80 -63.92
CA PRO A 236 -12.47 15.96 -63.98
C PRO A 236 -12.86 14.49 -63.85
N ASP A 237 -12.30 13.62 -64.69
CA ASP A 237 -12.49 12.18 -64.56
C ASP A 237 -12.04 11.72 -63.17
N PRO A 238 -12.88 10.99 -62.40
CA PRO A 238 -12.50 10.53 -61.08
C PRO A 238 -11.39 9.47 -61.20
N PRO A 239 -10.44 9.41 -60.25
CA PRO A 239 -9.46 8.32 -60.19
C PRO A 239 -10.16 6.96 -60.09
N PRO A 240 -9.49 5.84 -60.44
CA PRO A 240 -10.10 4.51 -60.43
C PRO A 240 -10.71 4.22 -59.05
N ASN A 241 -12.05 4.11 -59.04
CA ASN A 241 -12.84 3.91 -57.84
C ASN A 241 -12.62 2.49 -57.30
N GLY A 242 -12.16 2.37 -56.07
CA GLY A 242 -12.11 1.07 -55.38
C GLY A 242 -13.50 0.60 -54.91
N SER A 243 -13.55 -0.62 -54.36
CA SER A 243 -14.79 -1.32 -53.97
C SER A 243 -15.66 -0.53 -52.98
N ILE A 244 -15.03 0.19 -52.04
CA ILE A 244 -15.71 0.96 -50.99
C ILE A 244 -16.36 2.21 -51.60
N SER A 245 -15.65 2.89 -52.49
CA SER A 245 -16.16 4.10 -53.17
C SER A 245 -17.35 3.81 -54.11
N ASN A 246 -17.35 2.65 -54.79
CA ASN A 246 -18.45 2.21 -55.63
C ASN A 246 -19.68 1.83 -54.80
N THR A 247 -19.49 1.17 -53.66
CA THR A 247 -20.58 0.83 -52.74
C THR A 247 -21.21 2.09 -52.13
N ALA A 248 -20.40 3.03 -51.65
CA ALA A 248 -20.88 4.31 -51.13
C ALA A 248 -21.68 5.11 -52.19
N ARG A 249 -21.22 5.09 -53.45
CA ARG A 249 -21.96 5.70 -54.58
C ARG A 249 -23.27 4.98 -54.88
N ARG A 250 -23.29 3.64 -54.82
CA ARG A 250 -24.49 2.81 -55.03
C ARG A 250 -25.54 3.04 -53.94
N VAL A 251 -25.13 3.18 -52.69
CA VAL A 251 -26.02 3.53 -51.57
C VAL A 251 -26.56 4.95 -51.75
N ARG A 252 -25.70 5.94 -52.09
CA ARG A 252 -26.14 7.30 -52.43
C ARG A 252 -27.14 7.33 -53.60
N SER A 253 -26.95 6.51 -54.63
CA SER A 253 -27.88 6.43 -55.77
C SER A 253 -29.16 5.66 -55.45
N ASN A 254 -29.10 4.65 -54.58
CA ASN A 254 -30.27 3.87 -54.16
C ASN A 254 -31.15 4.65 -53.17
N SER A 255 -30.55 5.42 -52.25
CA SER A 255 -31.29 6.38 -51.42
C SER A 255 -31.99 7.44 -52.28
N ALA A 256 -31.31 7.97 -53.31
CA ALA A 256 -31.91 8.90 -54.27
C ALA A 256 -33.05 8.26 -55.12
N LEU A 257 -33.09 6.93 -55.29
CA LEU A 257 -34.13 6.22 -56.04
C LEU A 257 -35.35 5.84 -55.19
N ALA A 258 -35.21 5.76 -53.86
CA ALA A 258 -36.30 5.35 -52.95
C ALA A 258 -37.40 6.43 -52.77
N SER A 259 -37.25 7.60 -53.40
CA SER A 259 -38.22 8.70 -53.37
C SER A 259 -38.64 9.13 -54.78
N THR A 260 -39.21 8.21 -55.56
CA THR A 260 -40.10 8.57 -56.69
C THR A 260 -41.54 8.30 -56.32
N GLY A 261 -42.07 9.07 -55.37
CA GLY A 261 -43.47 8.95 -54.99
C GLY A 261 -43.92 9.89 -53.88
N ASP A 262 -43.77 11.21 -54.06
CA ASP A 262 -44.78 12.22 -53.67
C ASP A 262 -44.28 13.62 -54.08
N GLU A 263 -44.68 14.11 -55.27
CA GLU A 263 -44.52 15.52 -55.61
C GLU A 263 -45.53 16.34 -54.82
N GLY A 264 -45.11 17.00 -53.72
CA GLY A 264 -45.90 18.10 -53.19
C GLY A 264 -45.81 18.43 -51.71
N ARG A 265 -44.61 18.58 -51.13
CA ARG A 265 -44.33 19.46 -49.98
C ARG A 265 -42.83 19.46 -49.72
N LEU A 266 -42.22 20.64 -49.53
CA LEU A 266 -40.86 20.75 -49.02
C LEU A 266 -40.90 20.73 -47.48
N PRO A 267 -40.29 19.75 -46.80
CA PRO A 267 -39.80 19.93 -45.44
C PRO A 267 -38.27 19.88 -45.40
N VAL A 268 -37.71 20.88 -44.73
CA VAL A 268 -36.43 20.97 -44.02
C VAL A 268 -35.49 19.77 -44.17
N THR A 269 -34.42 20.02 -44.91
CA THR A 269 -33.31 19.17 -45.35
C THR A 269 -32.35 18.70 -44.25
N GLU A 270 -32.78 18.53 -43.00
CA GLU A 270 -31.85 18.11 -41.92
C GLU A 270 -31.99 16.64 -41.52
N ASN A 271 -33.20 16.06 -41.52
CA ASN A 271 -33.37 14.65 -41.16
C ASN A 271 -33.07 13.68 -42.32
N PHE A 272 -33.25 14.11 -43.58
CA PHE A 272 -33.12 13.24 -44.75
C PHE A 272 -31.66 12.82 -45.03
N TYR A 273 -30.70 13.71 -44.82
CA TYR A 273 -29.27 13.43 -45.06
C TYR A 273 -28.59 12.71 -43.88
N ALA A 274 -29.19 12.75 -42.68
CA ALA A 274 -28.60 12.18 -41.48
C ALA A 274 -28.74 10.64 -41.40
N GLU A 275 -29.85 10.09 -41.90
CA GLU A 275 -30.08 8.64 -42.01
C GLU A 275 -29.26 8.05 -43.18
N ASP A 276 -29.20 8.78 -44.31
CA ASP A 276 -28.36 8.43 -45.47
C ASP A 276 -26.87 8.31 -45.09
N ASP A 277 -26.34 9.21 -44.26
CA ASP A 277 -24.95 9.17 -43.83
C ASP A 277 -24.64 7.97 -42.90
N GLU A 278 -25.60 7.54 -42.07
CA GLU A 278 -25.47 6.34 -41.22
C GLU A 278 -25.42 5.06 -42.06
N ASP A 279 -26.31 4.92 -43.03
CA ASP A 279 -26.34 3.78 -43.95
C ASP A 279 -25.11 3.71 -44.85
N ILE A 280 -24.60 4.87 -45.29
CA ILE A 280 -23.33 4.96 -46.03
C ILE A 280 -22.16 4.51 -45.14
N MET A 281 -22.11 4.96 -43.88
CA MET A 281 -21.09 4.53 -42.92
C MET A 281 -21.15 3.01 -42.68
N ARG A 282 -22.36 2.45 -42.52
CA ARG A 282 -22.59 1.02 -42.32
C ARG A 282 -22.12 0.20 -43.54
N ALA A 283 -22.61 0.53 -44.73
CA ALA A 283 -22.30 -0.20 -45.95
C ALA A 283 -20.82 -0.10 -46.34
N SER A 284 -20.18 1.05 -46.11
CA SER A 284 -18.75 1.21 -46.37
C SER A 284 -17.88 0.39 -45.41
N LEU A 285 -18.27 0.28 -44.14
CA LEU A 285 -17.58 -0.56 -43.16
C LEU A 285 -17.80 -2.05 -43.44
N GLU A 286 -19.02 -2.45 -43.79
CA GLU A 286 -19.35 -3.83 -44.19
C GLU A 286 -18.47 -4.26 -45.38
N THR A 287 -18.36 -3.41 -46.42
CA THR A 287 -17.46 -3.65 -47.55
C THR A 287 -15.98 -3.66 -47.15
N ALA A 288 -15.57 -2.85 -46.17
CA ALA A 288 -14.20 -2.86 -45.65
C ALA A 288 -13.88 -4.16 -44.90
N VAL A 289 -14.83 -4.69 -44.12
CA VAL A 289 -14.65 -5.96 -43.40
C VAL A 289 -14.62 -7.14 -44.38
N THR A 290 -15.53 -7.19 -45.36
CA THR A 290 -15.54 -8.27 -46.37
C THR A 290 -14.28 -8.26 -47.22
N THR A 291 -13.82 -7.09 -47.68
CA THR A 291 -12.55 -6.99 -48.42
C THR A 291 -11.34 -7.38 -47.57
N ALA A 292 -11.33 -7.10 -46.27
CA ALA A 292 -10.27 -7.56 -45.36
C ALA A 292 -10.28 -9.09 -45.13
N ILE A 293 -11.47 -9.70 -45.09
CA ILE A 293 -11.64 -11.16 -45.03
C ILE A 293 -11.17 -11.80 -46.34
N ASP A 294 -11.53 -11.23 -47.50
CA ASP A 294 -11.08 -11.71 -48.82
C ASP A 294 -9.55 -11.65 -48.96
N LEU A 295 -8.93 -10.58 -48.44
CA LEU A 295 -7.46 -10.45 -48.38
C LEU A 295 -6.83 -11.54 -47.51
N PHE A 296 -7.46 -11.94 -46.40
CA PHE A 296 -7.00 -13.05 -45.55
C PHE A 296 -7.16 -14.40 -46.25
N GLN A 297 -8.27 -14.62 -46.96
CA GLN A 297 -8.49 -15.84 -47.75
C GLN A 297 -7.51 -15.98 -48.93
N GLY A 298 -6.96 -14.86 -49.41
CA GLY A 298 -5.93 -14.81 -50.45
C GLY A 298 -4.49 -15.12 -49.98
N VAL A 299 -4.27 -15.32 -48.67
CA VAL A 299 -2.96 -15.69 -48.09
C VAL A 299 -2.58 -17.13 -48.47
N ASP A 300 -1.27 -17.38 -48.58
CA ASP A 300 -0.75 -18.70 -48.96
C ASP A 300 -1.28 -19.84 -48.06
N LYS A 301 -1.81 -20.91 -48.69
CA LYS A 301 -2.41 -22.07 -48.04
C LYS A 301 -1.46 -22.79 -47.09
N GLN A 302 -0.15 -22.72 -47.34
CA GLN A 302 0.88 -23.29 -46.45
C GLN A 302 1.05 -22.51 -45.14
N GLN A 303 0.78 -21.20 -45.14
CA GLN A 303 0.84 -20.36 -43.94
C GLN A 303 -0.44 -20.47 -43.12
N LEU A 304 -1.60 -20.61 -43.78
CA LEU A 304 -2.88 -20.88 -43.12
C LEU A 304 -2.93 -22.26 -42.45
N SER A 305 -2.31 -23.28 -43.06
CA SER A 305 -2.17 -24.60 -42.41
C SER A 305 -1.22 -24.57 -41.21
N LEU A 306 -0.16 -23.77 -41.27
CA LEU A 306 0.75 -23.53 -40.14
C LEU A 306 0.02 -22.80 -38.99
N LEU A 307 -0.82 -21.81 -39.30
CA LEU A 307 -1.66 -21.13 -38.31
C LEU A 307 -2.63 -22.10 -37.63
N GLY A 308 -3.34 -22.94 -38.40
CA GLY A 308 -4.26 -23.94 -37.87
C GLY A 308 -3.58 -25.10 -37.09
N ALA A 309 -2.31 -25.41 -37.39
CA ALA A 309 -1.54 -26.41 -36.66
C ALA A 309 -0.93 -25.89 -35.35
N THR A 310 -0.74 -24.57 -35.23
CA THR A 310 -0.04 -23.93 -34.09
C THR A 310 -0.97 -23.16 -33.14
N THR A 311 -2.23 -22.94 -33.52
CA THR A 311 -3.24 -22.17 -32.77
C THR A 311 -4.59 -22.89 -32.77
N ASP A 312 -5.45 -22.59 -31.80
CA ASP A 312 -6.82 -23.13 -31.71
C ASP A 312 -7.86 -22.20 -32.40
N LEU A 313 -7.41 -21.31 -33.29
CA LEU A 313 -8.28 -20.36 -33.97
C LEU A 313 -9.08 -21.04 -35.11
N THR A 314 -10.40 -20.93 -35.06
CA THR A 314 -11.31 -21.38 -36.13
C THR A 314 -11.56 -20.26 -37.14
N GLY A 315 -11.96 -20.59 -38.38
CA GLY A 315 -12.26 -19.60 -39.43
C GLY A 315 -13.16 -18.45 -38.98
N PRO A 316 -14.33 -18.73 -38.36
CA PRO A 316 -15.22 -17.68 -37.84
C PRO A 316 -14.59 -16.83 -36.74
N LEU A 317 -13.73 -17.41 -35.89
CA LEU A 317 -13.03 -16.66 -34.84
C LEU A 317 -12.00 -15.70 -35.43
N VAL A 318 -11.32 -16.09 -36.52
CA VAL A 318 -10.39 -15.22 -37.24
C VAL A 318 -11.14 -14.09 -37.95
N GLU A 319 -12.29 -14.37 -38.56
CA GLU A 319 -13.14 -13.33 -39.16
C GLU A 319 -13.58 -12.30 -38.13
N LYS A 320 -13.98 -12.73 -36.92
CA LYS A 320 -14.26 -11.82 -35.77
C LYS A 320 -13.06 -10.96 -35.38
N LEU A 321 -11.86 -11.55 -35.34
CA LEU A 321 -10.62 -10.81 -35.05
C LEU A 321 -10.30 -9.78 -36.13
N ILE A 322 -10.58 -10.09 -37.40
CA ILE A 322 -10.42 -9.16 -38.54
C ILE A 322 -11.43 -8.01 -38.43
N GLU A 323 -12.71 -8.29 -38.18
CA GLU A 323 -13.74 -7.25 -38.00
C GLU A 323 -13.40 -6.32 -36.83
N ARG A 324 -12.96 -6.87 -35.70
CA ARG A 324 -12.46 -6.09 -34.56
C ARG A 324 -11.26 -5.22 -34.94
N TYR A 325 -10.33 -5.75 -35.71
CA TYR A 325 -9.15 -5.00 -36.15
C TYR A 325 -9.51 -3.84 -37.11
N VAL A 326 -10.42 -4.08 -38.05
CA VAL A 326 -10.88 -3.05 -38.99
C VAL A 326 -11.66 -1.95 -38.26
N THR A 327 -12.58 -2.33 -37.36
CA THR A 327 -13.36 -1.39 -36.55
C THR A 327 -12.49 -0.55 -35.62
N GLU A 328 -11.49 -1.12 -34.95
CA GLU A 328 -10.55 -0.39 -34.08
C GLU A 328 -9.75 0.68 -34.84
N ASN A 329 -9.26 0.36 -36.03
CA ASN A 329 -8.48 1.30 -36.86
C ASN A 329 -9.34 2.43 -37.47
N VAL A 330 -10.60 2.14 -37.73
CA VAL A 330 -11.55 3.06 -38.37
C VAL A 330 -12.34 3.89 -37.35
N HIS A 331 -12.41 3.46 -36.09
CA HIS A 331 -13.20 4.09 -35.03
C HIS A 331 -12.97 5.60 -34.90
N ASN A 332 -11.71 6.05 -34.96
CA ASN A 332 -11.35 7.47 -34.84
C ASN A 332 -11.98 8.36 -35.92
N GLN A 333 -12.38 7.78 -37.07
CA GLN A 333 -13.00 8.50 -38.17
C GLN A 333 -14.54 8.41 -38.14
N LEU A 334 -15.09 7.25 -37.76
CA LEU A 334 -16.54 7.03 -37.70
C LEU A 334 -17.17 7.63 -36.44
N TRP A 335 -16.53 7.47 -35.28
CA TRP A 335 -17.08 7.85 -33.97
C TRP A 335 -17.45 9.34 -33.85
N PRO A 336 -16.62 10.30 -34.32
CA PRO A 336 -16.98 11.73 -34.25
C PRO A 336 -18.21 12.09 -35.09
N ARG A 337 -18.44 11.42 -36.22
CA ARG A 337 -19.59 11.67 -37.11
C ARG A 337 -20.87 11.08 -36.53
N LEU A 338 -20.81 9.85 -36.03
CA LEU A 338 -21.94 9.22 -35.34
C LEU A 338 -22.37 10.05 -34.11
N ASN A 339 -21.40 10.56 -33.34
CA ASN A 339 -21.65 11.48 -32.23
C ASN A 339 -22.32 12.77 -32.68
N ALA A 340 -21.95 13.32 -33.85
CA ALA A 340 -22.57 14.54 -34.36
C ALA A 340 -24.04 14.29 -34.76
N LEU A 341 -24.34 13.14 -35.39
CA LEU A 341 -25.68 12.76 -35.81
C LEU A 341 -26.63 12.52 -34.62
N LYS A 342 -26.16 11.85 -33.56
CA LYS A 342 -26.99 11.49 -32.40
C LYS A 342 -26.89 12.47 -31.21
N ARG A 343 -26.08 13.52 -31.34
CA ARG A 343 -25.90 14.59 -30.34
C ARG A 343 -27.19 15.14 -29.71
N PRO A 344 -28.28 15.46 -30.46
CA PRO A 344 -29.47 16.04 -29.83
C PRO A 344 -30.15 15.06 -28.87
N TYR A 345 -30.21 13.77 -29.24
CA TYR A 345 -30.78 12.71 -28.40
C TYR A 345 -29.92 12.44 -27.17
N ASP A 346 -28.59 12.41 -27.34
CA ASP A 346 -27.65 12.24 -26.23
C ASP A 346 -27.70 13.40 -25.23
N LEU A 347 -27.79 14.65 -25.70
CA LEU A 347 -27.90 15.82 -24.80
C LEU A 347 -29.19 15.79 -23.96
N GLU A 348 -30.30 15.36 -24.55
CA GLU A 348 -31.57 15.20 -23.83
C GLU A 348 -31.47 14.10 -22.77
N LEU A 349 -30.94 12.94 -23.14
CA LEU A 349 -30.74 11.81 -22.23
C LEU A 349 -29.77 12.18 -21.10
N GLU A 350 -28.65 12.82 -21.39
CA GLU A 350 -27.68 13.29 -20.41
C GLU A 350 -28.26 14.35 -19.46
N ALA A 351 -29.13 15.24 -19.95
CA ALA A 351 -29.82 16.21 -19.10
C ALA A 351 -30.82 15.52 -18.15
N LYS A 352 -31.53 14.49 -18.62
CA LYS A 352 -32.42 13.67 -17.79
C LYS A 352 -31.64 12.87 -16.74
N ILE A 353 -30.58 12.17 -17.12
CA ILE A 353 -29.71 11.41 -16.21
C ILE A 353 -29.11 12.32 -15.12
N ARG A 354 -28.64 13.52 -15.47
CA ARG A 354 -28.14 14.50 -14.49
C ARG A 354 -29.20 14.93 -13.47
N LYS A 355 -30.45 15.13 -13.90
CA LYS A 355 -31.56 15.48 -12.99
C LYS A 355 -31.93 14.33 -12.05
N MET A 356 -31.49 13.09 -12.32
CA MET A 356 -31.78 11.87 -11.54
C MET A 356 -30.59 11.40 -10.69
N GLN A 357 -29.52 12.18 -10.58
CA GLN A 357 -28.29 11.77 -9.90
C GLN A 357 -28.45 11.42 -8.41
N PHE A 358 -29.44 12.02 -7.73
CA PHE A 358 -29.62 11.93 -6.28
C PHE A 358 -30.60 10.83 -5.87
N ILE A 359 -30.86 9.85 -6.74
CA ILE A 359 -31.78 8.74 -6.45
C ILE A 359 -31.06 7.66 -5.65
N ASP A 360 -31.77 7.14 -4.65
CA ASP A 360 -31.33 6.00 -3.86
C ASP A 360 -31.97 4.69 -4.36
N ILE A 361 -31.29 3.57 -4.14
CA ILE A 361 -31.73 2.25 -4.62
C ILE A 361 -33.08 1.82 -4.01
N SER A 362 -33.37 2.26 -2.79
CA SER A 362 -34.62 1.95 -2.08
C SER A 362 -35.86 2.56 -2.74
N GLN A 363 -35.68 3.62 -3.55
CA GLN A 363 -36.77 4.31 -4.26
C GLN A 363 -37.09 3.68 -5.61
N LEU A 364 -36.32 2.68 -6.06
CA LEU A 364 -36.50 1.98 -7.34
C LEU A 364 -37.43 0.75 -7.23
N GLY A 365 -38.30 0.70 -6.22
CA GLY A 365 -39.30 -0.37 -6.07
C GLY A 365 -38.73 -1.75 -5.71
N ILE A 366 -37.48 -1.81 -5.24
CA ILE A 366 -36.80 -3.06 -4.89
C ILE A 366 -37.13 -3.43 -3.43
N ALA A 367 -37.74 -4.59 -3.22
CA ALA A 367 -37.90 -5.15 -1.88
C ALA A 367 -36.55 -5.64 -1.36
N ILE A 368 -35.94 -4.89 -0.43
CA ILE A 368 -34.69 -5.26 0.23
C ILE A 368 -35.05 -5.94 1.56
N ASP A 369 -35.12 -7.26 1.54
CA ASP A 369 -35.33 -8.07 2.74
C ASP A 369 -34.02 -8.13 3.55
N GLY A 370 -33.92 -7.36 4.64
CA GLY A 370 -32.74 -7.36 5.51
C GLY A 370 -32.28 -6.00 6.08
N GLY A 371 -33.10 -4.95 5.97
CA GLY A 371 -32.84 -3.66 6.61
C GLY A 371 -31.73 -2.81 5.95
N SER A 372 -31.19 -1.83 6.68
CA SER A 372 -30.16 -0.89 6.20
C SER A 372 -28.85 -1.60 5.83
N LYS A 373 -28.48 -2.67 6.56
CA LYS A 373 -27.26 -3.44 6.31
C LYS A 373 -27.30 -4.21 4.99
N ALA A 374 -28.40 -4.89 4.69
CA ALA A 374 -28.56 -5.59 3.40
C ALA A 374 -28.56 -4.60 2.21
N LYS A 375 -29.14 -3.41 2.42
CA LYS A 375 -29.08 -2.31 1.44
C LYS A 375 -27.64 -1.85 1.20
N HIS A 376 -26.86 -1.67 2.28
CA HIS A 376 -25.46 -1.28 2.21
C HIS A 376 -24.60 -2.31 1.45
N ASP A 377 -24.72 -3.58 1.79
CA ASP A 377 -24.01 -4.68 1.11
C ASP A 377 -24.33 -4.70 -0.40
N LEU A 378 -25.60 -4.47 -0.76
CA LEU A 378 -26.05 -4.39 -2.15
C LEU A 378 -25.44 -3.20 -2.91
N ILE A 379 -25.32 -2.03 -2.27
CA ILE A 379 -24.69 -0.84 -2.87
C ILE A 379 -23.20 -1.11 -3.14
N ILE A 380 -22.48 -1.71 -2.19
CA ILE A 380 -21.08 -2.09 -2.36
C ILE A 380 -20.93 -3.08 -3.52
N GLN A 381 -21.80 -4.10 -3.57
CA GLN A 381 -21.79 -5.10 -4.62
C GLN A 381 -22.11 -4.56 -6.02
N LEU A 382 -22.92 -3.50 -6.11
CA LEU A 382 -23.23 -2.81 -7.37
C LEU A 382 -22.10 -1.86 -7.82
N GLY A 383 -21.21 -1.42 -6.93
CA GLY A 383 -20.05 -0.58 -7.25
C GLY A 383 -19.21 -1.11 -8.43
N PRO A 384 -18.76 -2.38 -8.39
CA PRO A 384 -18.05 -3.01 -9.51
C PRO A 384 -18.84 -2.99 -10.84
N ALA A 385 -20.17 -3.16 -10.80
CA ALA A 385 -20.99 -3.10 -12.01
C ALA A 385 -21.03 -1.68 -12.60
N VAL A 386 -21.08 -0.65 -11.76
CA VAL A 386 -20.99 0.77 -12.17
C VAL A 386 -19.63 1.08 -12.79
N GLU A 387 -18.54 0.60 -12.20
CA GLU A 387 -17.19 0.80 -12.73
C GLU A 387 -16.98 0.06 -14.05
N GLU A 388 -17.47 -1.18 -14.16
CA GLU A 388 -17.40 -1.97 -15.39
C GLU A 388 -18.18 -1.30 -16.52
N PHE A 389 -19.39 -0.82 -16.25
CA PHE A 389 -20.18 -0.09 -17.23
C PHE A 389 -19.51 1.22 -17.64
N LYS A 390 -18.87 1.92 -16.69
CA LYS A 390 -18.14 3.17 -16.98
C LYS A 390 -17.00 2.97 -17.99
N LYS A 391 -16.39 1.78 -18.06
CA LYS A 391 -15.34 1.43 -19.05
C LYS A 391 -15.84 1.51 -20.49
N ILE A 392 -17.16 1.45 -20.74
CA ILE A 392 -17.72 1.63 -22.08
C ILE A 392 -17.34 2.98 -22.69
N SER A 393 -17.05 3.99 -21.87
CA SER A 393 -16.61 5.32 -22.31
C SER A 393 -15.25 5.28 -23.02
N ALA A 394 -14.38 4.36 -22.63
CA ALA A 394 -13.02 4.21 -23.14
C ALA A 394 -12.90 3.16 -24.25
N ALA A 395 -13.95 2.40 -24.51
CA ALA A 395 -13.97 1.38 -25.55
C ALA A 395 -13.90 2.04 -26.94
N THR A 396 -13.01 1.51 -27.79
CA THR A 396 -12.76 1.98 -29.16
C THR A 396 -13.36 1.06 -30.23
N CYS A 397 -14.07 0.01 -29.85
CA CYS A 397 -14.72 -0.89 -30.80
C CYS A 397 -16.10 -1.38 -30.28
N PRO A 398 -17.07 -1.59 -31.20
CA PRO A 398 -18.42 -2.06 -30.86
C PRO A 398 -18.43 -3.40 -30.12
N GLN A 399 -17.56 -4.34 -30.50
CA GLN A 399 -17.52 -5.68 -29.90
C GLN A 399 -17.11 -5.61 -28.43
N VAL A 400 -16.10 -4.80 -28.10
CA VAL A 400 -15.70 -4.59 -26.69
C VAL A 400 -16.79 -3.86 -25.91
N MET A 401 -17.52 -2.92 -26.53
CA MET A 401 -18.68 -2.29 -25.88
C MET A 401 -19.76 -3.32 -25.56
N LEU A 402 -20.08 -4.23 -26.48
CA LEU A 402 -21.06 -5.30 -26.28
C LEU A 402 -20.61 -6.28 -25.19
N ASP A 403 -19.33 -6.67 -25.19
CA ASP A 403 -18.76 -7.52 -24.14
C ASP A 403 -18.85 -6.87 -22.76
N LEU A 404 -18.67 -5.54 -22.66
CA LEU A 404 -18.85 -4.77 -21.43
C LEU A 404 -20.32 -4.69 -20.99
N LEU A 405 -21.27 -4.56 -21.92
CA LEU A 405 -22.71 -4.63 -21.60
C LEU A 405 -23.08 -6.04 -21.08
N LEU A 406 -22.51 -7.08 -21.67
CA LEU A 406 -22.72 -8.45 -21.21
C LEU A 406 -22.05 -8.69 -19.84
N SER A 407 -20.82 -8.21 -19.64
CA SER A 407 -20.11 -8.37 -18.38
C SER A 407 -20.84 -7.67 -17.23
N THR A 408 -21.37 -6.46 -17.47
CA THR A 408 -22.17 -5.71 -16.49
C THR A 408 -23.46 -6.44 -16.11
N ILE A 409 -24.21 -6.96 -17.09
CA ILE A 409 -25.40 -7.78 -16.81
C ILE A 409 -25.04 -9.06 -16.08
N LYS A 410 -23.93 -9.72 -16.43
CA LYS A 410 -23.44 -10.92 -15.72
C LYS A 410 -23.05 -10.62 -14.28
N ILE A 411 -22.44 -9.46 -14.01
CA ILE A 411 -22.13 -9.02 -12.64
C ILE A 411 -23.44 -8.82 -11.88
N VAL A 412 -24.38 -8.02 -12.40
CA VAL A 412 -25.68 -7.74 -11.75
C VAL A 412 -26.50 -9.02 -11.54
N SER A 413 -26.48 -9.94 -12.50
CA SER A 413 -27.22 -11.21 -12.44
C SER A 413 -26.69 -12.16 -11.36
N ARG A 414 -25.37 -12.15 -11.11
CA ARG A 414 -24.77 -12.91 -10.00
C ARG A 414 -25.18 -12.36 -8.62
N LEU A 415 -25.47 -11.05 -8.52
CA LEU A 415 -25.91 -10.44 -7.28
C LEU A 415 -27.30 -10.95 -6.88
N THR A 416 -28.20 -11.08 -7.84
CA THR A 416 -29.57 -11.58 -7.60
C THR A 416 -29.63 -13.03 -7.12
N ASP A 417 -28.73 -13.91 -7.58
CA ASP A 417 -28.69 -15.32 -7.15
C ASP A 417 -28.13 -15.53 -5.74
N SER A 418 -27.26 -14.62 -5.27
CA SER A 418 -26.70 -14.67 -3.92
C SER A 418 -27.74 -14.38 -2.81
N SER A 419 -28.80 -13.63 -3.15
CA SER A 419 -29.89 -13.29 -2.21
C SER A 419 -30.83 -14.46 -1.89
N LYS A 420 -30.92 -15.48 -2.76
CA LYS A 420 -31.83 -16.63 -2.59
C LYS A 420 -31.16 -17.90 -2.08
N SER A 421 -29.83 -17.94 -1.98
CA SER A 421 -29.04 -19.15 -1.75
C SER A 421 -28.56 -19.35 -0.30
N GLN A 422 -29.29 -18.82 0.70
CA GLN A 422 -29.12 -19.22 2.11
C GLN A 422 -30.14 -20.27 2.59
N ALA A 423 -31.07 -20.74 1.75
CA ALA A 423 -32.14 -21.64 2.18
C ALA A 423 -32.12 -23.08 1.62
N ALA A 424 -31.11 -23.50 0.84
CA ALA A 424 -31.05 -24.90 0.39
C ALA A 424 -29.61 -25.41 0.22
N SER A 425 -29.27 -26.44 0.99
CA SER A 425 -28.02 -27.18 0.91
C SER A 425 -27.98 -28.16 -0.27
N SER A 426 -26.78 -28.30 -0.85
CA SER A 426 -26.22 -29.43 -1.60
C SER A 426 -26.96 -29.92 -2.86
N ASP A 427 -26.40 -29.66 -4.06
CA ASP A 427 -25.70 -30.68 -4.85
C ASP A 427 -25.07 -30.13 -6.14
N ALA A 428 -24.20 -30.96 -6.72
CA ALA A 428 -23.08 -30.66 -7.61
C ALA A 428 -23.39 -30.20 -9.05
N SER A 429 -22.36 -29.59 -9.65
CA SER A 429 -21.95 -29.63 -11.07
C SER A 429 -23.05 -29.91 -12.11
N SER A 430 -23.65 -28.84 -12.63
CA SER A 430 -24.17 -28.81 -14.00
C SER A 430 -24.24 -27.36 -14.45
N GLU A 431 -23.60 -27.03 -15.58
CA GLU A 431 -23.88 -25.82 -16.34
C GLU A 431 -25.38 -25.77 -16.62
N LYS A 432 -26.09 -24.92 -15.87
CA LYS A 432 -27.49 -24.60 -16.11
C LYS A 432 -27.58 -23.15 -16.60
N PRO A 433 -28.49 -22.86 -17.54
CA PRO A 433 -28.58 -21.55 -18.17
C PRO A 433 -28.89 -20.48 -17.12
N ILE A 434 -28.05 -19.45 -17.11
CA ILE A 434 -28.16 -18.26 -16.27
C ILE A 434 -29.29 -17.40 -16.84
N MET A 435 -30.57 -17.69 -16.54
CA MET A 435 -31.66 -16.78 -16.92
C MET A 435 -32.99 -17.04 -16.17
N THR A 436 -33.00 -17.00 -14.84
CA THR A 436 -34.28 -16.92 -14.09
C THR A 436 -34.23 -15.82 -13.04
N ILE A 437 -34.08 -14.57 -13.51
CA ILE A 437 -34.15 -13.36 -12.66
C ILE A 437 -35.47 -12.65 -12.96
N ASN A 438 -36.10 -12.06 -11.94
CA ASN A 438 -37.27 -11.21 -12.14
C ASN A 438 -36.84 -9.99 -12.97
N ALA A 439 -37.39 -9.85 -14.17
CA ALA A 439 -37.03 -8.78 -15.10
C ALA A 439 -37.09 -7.38 -14.46
N ASP A 440 -38.09 -7.13 -13.62
CA ASP A 440 -38.28 -5.84 -12.93
C ASP A 440 -37.12 -5.48 -11.99
N THR A 441 -36.56 -6.47 -11.27
CA THR A 441 -35.40 -6.26 -10.38
C THR A 441 -34.12 -6.00 -11.15
N LEU A 442 -33.92 -6.72 -12.27
CA LEU A 442 -32.77 -6.54 -13.15
C LEU A 442 -32.81 -5.16 -13.81
N VAL A 443 -33.96 -4.76 -14.35
CA VAL A 443 -34.17 -3.43 -14.95
C VAL A 443 -33.93 -2.32 -13.93
N SER A 444 -34.38 -2.49 -12.68
CA SER A 444 -34.17 -1.51 -11.60
C SER A 444 -32.69 -1.36 -11.21
N PHE A 445 -31.94 -2.46 -11.13
CA PHE A 445 -30.48 -2.41 -10.91
C PHE A 445 -29.72 -1.80 -12.08
N LEU A 446 -30.10 -2.13 -13.31
CA LEU A 446 -29.49 -1.53 -14.50
C LEU A 446 -29.80 -0.04 -14.60
N LEU A 447 -31.01 0.38 -14.24
CA LEU A 447 -31.38 1.79 -14.14
C LEU A 447 -30.50 2.52 -13.11
N TYR A 448 -30.27 1.93 -11.94
CA TYR A 448 -29.34 2.45 -10.94
C TYR A 448 -27.90 2.57 -11.50
N VAL A 449 -27.41 1.53 -12.18
CA VAL A 449 -26.07 1.50 -12.78
C VAL A 449 -25.89 2.58 -13.85
N VAL A 450 -26.87 2.76 -14.74
CA VAL A 450 -26.87 3.78 -15.79
C VAL A 450 -26.88 5.19 -15.17
N ILE A 451 -27.72 5.43 -14.16
CA ILE A 451 -27.79 6.74 -13.47
C ILE A 451 -26.49 7.05 -12.72
N ARG A 452 -25.90 6.08 -12.00
CA ARG A 452 -24.69 6.31 -11.18
C ARG A 452 -23.41 6.41 -12.03
N SER A 453 -23.34 5.70 -13.14
CA SER A 453 -22.14 5.68 -14.01
C SER A 453 -21.91 6.98 -14.78
N GLN A 454 -22.96 7.77 -15.04
CA GLN A 454 -22.92 9.07 -15.72
C GLN A 454 -22.14 9.02 -17.07
N VAL A 455 -22.28 7.92 -17.79
CA VAL A 455 -21.66 7.72 -19.12
C VAL A 455 -22.27 8.68 -20.12
N LYS A 456 -21.41 9.36 -20.89
CA LYS A 456 -21.82 10.31 -21.94
C LYS A 456 -22.04 9.60 -23.28
N GLN A 457 -22.87 10.20 -24.13
CA GLN A 457 -23.12 9.73 -25.51
C GLN A 457 -23.65 8.29 -25.58
N LEU A 458 -24.52 7.92 -24.64
CA LEU A 458 -24.94 6.54 -24.47
C LEU A 458 -25.82 6.06 -25.64
N GLN A 459 -26.67 6.93 -26.20
CA GLN A 459 -27.52 6.60 -27.33
C GLN A 459 -26.67 6.35 -28.58
N ALA A 460 -25.67 7.20 -28.85
CA ALA A 460 -24.72 6.97 -29.93
C ALA A 460 -23.95 5.64 -29.77
N ARG A 461 -23.58 5.26 -28.54
CA ARG A 461 -22.86 3.99 -28.25
C ARG A 461 -23.73 2.76 -28.51
N LEU A 462 -24.99 2.74 -28.07
CA LEU A 462 -25.86 1.59 -28.32
C LEU A 462 -26.19 1.43 -29.79
N ILE A 463 -26.42 2.53 -30.50
CA ILE A 463 -26.62 2.52 -31.96
C ILE A 463 -25.35 2.02 -32.66
N TYR A 464 -24.17 2.41 -32.18
CA TYR A 464 -22.89 1.93 -32.70
C TYR A 464 -22.75 0.41 -32.52
N VAL A 465 -23.13 -0.12 -31.37
CA VAL A 465 -23.12 -1.57 -31.09
C VAL A 465 -24.11 -2.32 -31.98
N ARG A 466 -25.33 -1.80 -32.13
CA ARG A 466 -26.40 -2.45 -32.89
C ARG A 466 -26.12 -2.50 -34.40
N ASN A 467 -25.65 -1.39 -34.97
CA ASN A 467 -25.63 -1.22 -36.43
C ASN A 467 -24.27 -1.54 -37.08
N PHE A 468 -23.18 -1.68 -36.30
CA PHE A 468 -21.80 -1.81 -36.82
C PHE A 468 -21.10 -3.14 -36.44
N ILE A 469 -21.86 -4.14 -35.99
CA ILE A 469 -21.42 -5.54 -35.84
C ILE A 469 -22.10 -6.35 -36.95
N PHE A 470 -21.33 -7.08 -37.75
CA PHE A 470 -21.81 -7.76 -38.96
C PHE A 470 -21.67 -9.29 -38.89
N ILE A 471 -20.64 -9.79 -38.21
CA ILE A 471 -20.35 -11.23 -38.14
C ILE A 471 -21.16 -11.92 -37.05
N ASP A 472 -21.33 -11.25 -35.90
CA ASP A 472 -22.11 -11.77 -34.78
C ASP A 472 -23.58 -11.38 -34.89
N ASP A 473 -24.46 -12.33 -34.61
CA ASP A 473 -25.89 -12.07 -34.53
C ASP A 473 -26.19 -11.32 -33.22
N VAL A 474 -26.28 -9.99 -33.32
CA VAL A 474 -26.56 -9.10 -32.20
C VAL A 474 -28.01 -9.20 -31.74
N ASP A 475 -28.92 -9.73 -32.56
CA ASP A 475 -30.35 -9.80 -32.25
C ASP A 475 -30.74 -11.11 -31.54
N SER A 476 -29.84 -12.12 -31.50
CA SER A 476 -30.12 -13.41 -30.86
C SER A 476 -29.13 -13.77 -29.73
N GLY A 477 -29.56 -14.69 -28.85
CA GLY A 477 -28.74 -15.20 -27.74
C GLY A 477 -28.57 -14.24 -26.55
N GLU A 478 -27.52 -14.46 -25.75
CA GLU A 478 -27.22 -13.66 -24.55
C GLU A 478 -26.88 -12.20 -24.89
N LEU A 479 -26.30 -11.97 -26.08
CA LEU A 479 -25.87 -10.64 -26.55
C LEU A 479 -27.07 -9.75 -26.90
N GLY A 480 -28.04 -10.29 -27.65
CA GLY A 480 -29.28 -9.57 -27.97
C GLY A 480 -30.17 -9.32 -26.76
N TYR A 481 -30.18 -10.24 -25.80
CA TYR A 481 -30.84 -10.00 -24.51
C TYR A 481 -30.20 -8.84 -23.75
N ALA A 482 -28.87 -8.79 -23.69
CA ALA A 482 -28.14 -7.72 -23.02
C ALA A 482 -28.43 -6.35 -23.65
N LEU A 483 -28.32 -6.26 -24.97
CA LEU A 483 -28.58 -5.02 -25.71
C LEU A 483 -30.04 -4.56 -25.55
N SER A 484 -31.01 -5.46 -25.75
CA SER A 484 -32.44 -5.15 -25.64
C SER A 484 -32.83 -4.67 -24.23
N THR A 485 -32.20 -5.23 -23.18
CA THR A 485 -32.46 -4.82 -21.79
C THR A 485 -31.94 -3.40 -21.52
N PHE A 486 -30.75 -3.05 -22.02
CA PHE A 486 -30.24 -1.67 -21.91
C PHE A 486 -31.06 -0.69 -22.76
N GLU A 487 -31.48 -1.06 -23.96
CA GLU A 487 -32.38 -0.24 -24.79
C GLU A 487 -33.71 0.05 -24.08
N ALA A 488 -34.30 -0.95 -23.41
CA ALA A 488 -35.51 -0.79 -22.62
C ALA A 488 -35.30 0.19 -21.44
N VAL A 489 -34.16 0.12 -20.74
CA VAL A 489 -33.80 1.05 -19.66
C VAL A 489 -33.66 2.49 -20.19
N LEU A 490 -33.06 2.69 -21.38
CA LEU A 490 -32.94 4.02 -21.97
C LEU A 490 -34.28 4.57 -22.46
N ALA A 491 -35.11 3.73 -23.07
CA ALA A 491 -36.46 4.10 -23.47
C ALA A 491 -37.28 4.55 -22.25
N TYR A 492 -37.14 3.87 -21.11
CA TYR A 492 -37.75 4.27 -19.85
C TYR A 492 -37.26 5.65 -19.36
N LEU A 493 -35.95 5.90 -19.37
CA LEU A 493 -35.37 7.21 -19.00
C LEU A 493 -35.87 8.36 -19.89
N VAL A 494 -36.11 8.09 -21.18
CA VAL A 494 -36.59 9.09 -22.13
C VAL A 494 -38.09 9.34 -21.98
N LEU A 495 -38.92 8.30 -21.82
CA LEU A 495 -40.38 8.37 -21.88
C LEU A 495 -41.06 8.61 -20.53
N ASP A 496 -40.68 7.89 -19.46
CA ASP A 496 -41.43 7.83 -18.19
C ASP A 496 -40.57 8.16 -16.95
N SER A 497 -39.82 9.27 -17.00
CA SER A 497 -38.86 9.62 -15.95
C SER A 497 -39.30 10.74 -15.02
N ALA A 498 -40.59 11.08 -15.01
CA ALA A 498 -41.13 12.18 -14.20
C ALA A 498 -41.16 11.88 -12.69
N GLY A 499 -41.47 10.64 -12.28
CA GLY A 499 -41.46 10.23 -10.87
C GLY A 499 -40.06 10.27 -10.26
N LEU A 500 -39.10 9.66 -10.94
CA LEU A 500 -37.69 9.63 -10.52
C LEU A 500 -37.05 11.03 -10.42
N ARG A 501 -37.40 11.96 -11.32
CA ARG A 501 -36.95 13.37 -11.22
C ARG A 501 -37.56 14.10 -10.02
N ARG A 502 -38.79 13.78 -9.62
CA ARG A 502 -39.41 14.35 -8.41
C ARG A 502 -38.72 13.82 -7.16
N ALA A 503 -38.48 12.50 -7.08
CA ALA A 503 -37.75 11.87 -5.99
C ALA A 503 -36.31 12.44 -5.84
N SER A 504 -35.55 12.50 -6.93
CA SER A 504 -34.19 13.08 -6.96
C SER A 504 -34.15 14.53 -6.44
N ARG A 505 -35.13 15.37 -6.81
CA ARG A 505 -35.21 16.75 -6.32
C ARG A 505 -35.49 16.83 -4.82
N ARG A 506 -36.39 16.01 -4.29
CA ARG A 506 -36.67 15.97 -2.84
C ARG A 506 -35.48 15.43 -2.05
N ASN A 507 -34.81 14.39 -2.53
CA ASN A 507 -33.58 13.87 -1.91
C ASN A 507 -32.51 14.96 -1.85
N LYS A 508 -32.27 15.66 -2.97
CA LYS A 508 -31.32 16.77 -3.01
C LYS A 508 -31.67 17.87 -2.00
N ALA A 509 -32.95 18.29 -1.95
CA ALA A 509 -33.40 19.31 -1.00
C ALA A 509 -33.18 18.88 0.46
N LEU A 510 -33.49 17.63 0.81
CA LEU A 510 -33.25 17.09 2.14
C LEU A 510 -31.75 17.03 2.48
N TRP A 511 -30.93 16.52 1.56
CA TRP A 511 -29.49 16.38 1.77
C TRP A 511 -28.81 17.76 1.90
N ASP A 512 -29.24 18.73 1.08
CA ASP A 512 -28.75 20.11 1.16
C ASP A 512 -29.20 20.78 2.46
N ALA A 513 -30.45 20.57 2.93
CA ALA A 513 -30.94 21.08 4.21
C ALA A 513 -30.16 20.50 5.40
N ALA A 514 -29.90 19.18 5.38
CA ALA A 514 -29.11 18.51 6.41
C ALA A 514 -27.66 19.03 6.49
N LYS A 515 -27.04 19.35 5.33
CA LYS A 515 -25.67 19.88 5.24
C LYS A 515 -25.57 21.37 5.60
N THR A 516 -26.51 22.18 5.12
CA THR A 516 -26.49 23.65 5.31
C THR A 516 -26.96 24.05 6.71
N GLY A 517 -27.73 23.20 7.38
CA GLY A 517 -28.19 23.42 8.75
C GLY A 517 -29.51 24.21 8.86
N THR A 518 -30.28 24.35 7.78
CA THR A 518 -31.57 25.06 7.81
C THR A 518 -32.66 24.17 8.43
N LEU A 519 -32.83 24.28 9.76
CA LEU A 519 -33.81 23.51 10.52
C LEU A 519 -35.25 23.70 10.02
N ASP A 520 -35.60 24.91 9.56
CA ASP A 520 -36.96 25.22 9.11
C ASP A 520 -37.30 24.49 7.80
N ASP A 521 -36.35 24.40 6.88
CA ASP A 521 -36.54 23.67 5.62
C ASP A 521 -36.56 22.15 5.85
N LEU A 522 -35.72 21.66 6.77
CA LEU A 522 -35.70 20.26 7.17
C LEU A 522 -37.03 19.84 7.84
N LYS A 523 -37.59 20.69 8.70
CA LYS A 523 -38.90 20.50 9.33
C LYS A 523 -40.03 20.48 8.30
N LYS A 524 -40.04 21.45 7.36
CA LYS A 524 -41.03 21.49 6.28
C LYS A 524 -41.06 20.21 5.44
N ILE A 525 -39.90 19.60 5.21
CA ILE A 525 -39.80 18.37 4.41
C ILE A 525 -40.21 17.12 5.21
N MET A 526 -39.87 17.07 6.51
CA MET A 526 -40.11 15.89 7.37
C MET A 526 -41.49 15.87 8.04
N GLU A 527 -42.12 17.02 8.26
CA GLU A 527 -43.42 17.17 8.91
C GLU A 527 -44.42 17.92 7.99
N PRO A 528 -44.94 17.27 6.93
CA PRO A 528 -45.83 17.93 5.97
C PRO A 528 -47.20 18.38 6.53
N GLY A 529 -47.46 18.16 7.83
CA GLY A 529 -48.71 18.50 8.51
C GLY A 529 -48.73 19.84 9.27
N SER A 530 -47.60 20.55 9.39
CA SER A 530 -47.54 21.85 10.09
C SER A 530 -47.53 23.03 9.11
N GLY A 531 -48.68 23.33 8.51
CA GLY A 531 -48.91 24.55 7.73
C GLY A 531 -49.03 24.32 6.23
N ALA A 532 -50.19 23.80 5.82
CA ALA A 532 -50.60 23.80 4.42
C ALA A 532 -50.90 25.25 3.98
N ALA A 533 -50.05 25.76 3.10
CA ALA A 533 -50.46 26.67 2.05
C ALA A 533 -49.85 26.11 0.76
N ASP A 534 -50.72 25.89 -0.22
CA ASP A 534 -50.40 25.41 -1.55
C ASP A 534 -49.14 26.12 -2.11
N ASP A 535 -48.06 25.37 -2.32
CA ASP A 535 -46.95 25.88 -3.11
C ASP A 535 -47.28 25.66 -4.59
N ASP A 536 -47.60 26.79 -5.21
CA ASP A 536 -47.69 27.10 -6.62
C ASP A 536 -46.99 26.08 -7.55
N GLU A 537 -47.76 25.62 -8.53
CA GLU A 537 -47.23 25.22 -9.83
C GLU A 537 -46.38 26.37 -10.39
N LEU A 538 -45.08 26.34 -10.12
CA LEU A 538 -44.10 27.12 -10.87
C LEU A 538 -44.13 26.62 -12.32
N SER A 539 -44.86 27.39 -13.12
CA SER A 539 -44.97 27.31 -14.57
C SER A 539 -43.60 27.23 -15.23
N GLU A 540 -43.20 26.05 -15.71
CA GLU A 540 -42.25 25.96 -16.83
C GLU A 540 -43.03 26.23 -18.12
N SER A 541 -42.98 27.48 -18.59
CA SER A 541 -43.38 27.85 -19.94
C SER A 541 -42.52 27.08 -20.97
N PRO A 542 -43.11 26.32 -21.91
CA PRO A 542 -42.35 25.63 -22.93
C PRO A 542 -42.03 26.61 -24.08
N THR A 543 -40.89 27.28 -24.00
CA THR A 543 -40.24 27.77 -25.21
C THR A 543 -39.45 26.62 -25.83
N SER A 544 -40.11 25.78 -26.61
CA SER A 544 -39.42 25.12 -27.72
C SER A 544 -40.39 24.78 -28.84
N SER A 545 -39.99 25.25 -30.00
CA SER A 545 -40.63 25.16 -31.28
C SER A 545 -40.63 23.74 -31.84
N ARG A 546 -41.75 23.42 -32.51
CA ARG A 546 -41.93 22.47 -33.63
C ARG A 546 -42.28 21.00 -33.29
N ARG A 547 -43.56 20.72 -33.61
CA ARG A 547 -44.05 19.68 -34.52
C ARG A 547 -43.71 18.22 -34.17
N ALA A 548 -44.68 17.55 -33.58
CA ALA A 548 -44.95 16.14 -33.88
C ALA A 548 -45.78 16.05 -35.16
N SER A 549 -45.28 15.35 -36.18
CA SER A 549 -46.08 14.83 -37.28
C SER A 549 -46.74 13.53 -36.83
N THR A 550 -48.06 13.55 -36.87
CA THR A 550 -48.98 12.42 -36.66
C THR A 550 -48.77 11.30 -37.68
N VAL A 551 -48.75 10.08 -37.16
CA VAL A 551 -49.00 8.83 -37.88
C VAL A 551 -50.44 8.83 -38.39
N LEU A 552 -50.61 8.57 -39.68
CA LEU A 552 -51.91 8.39 -40.35
C LEU A 552 -52.52 7.05 -39.95
N ASN A 553 -53.78 7.06 -39.53
CA ASN A 553 -54.69 5.94 -39.75
C ASN A 553 -55.86 6.43 -40.60
N LEU A 554 -56.12 5.63 -41.63
CA LEU A 554 -57.03 5.82 -42.75
C LEU A 554 -58.49 5.58 -42.34
N GLN A 555 -59.40 6.52 -42.61
CA GLN A 555 -60.76 6.24 -43.12
C GLN A 555 -61.55 7.52 -43.48
N ASN A 556 -61.74 7.69 -44.80
CA ASN A 556 -62.89 8.17 -45.56
C ASN A 556 -63.73 9.42 -45.16
N ASP A 557 -63.58 10.43 -46.03
CA ASP A 557 -64.64 11.07 -46.86
C ASP A 557 -65.69 12.00 -46.23
N THR A 558 -65.56 13.32 -46.44
CA THR A 558 -66.15 14.05 -47.60
C THR A 558 -66.20 15.60 -47.45
N ARG A 559 -65.69 16.28 -48.49
CA ARG A 559 -66.14 17.54 -49.15
C ARG A 559 -66.05 18.95 -48.51
N SER A 560 -65.29 19.80 -49.24
CA SER A 560 -65.50 21.23 -49.63
C SER A 560 -65.44 22.31 -48.53
N THR A 561 -64.80 23.49 -48.64
CA THR A 561 -64.18 24.28 -49.74
C THR A 561 -63.35 25.42 -49.07
N GLY A 562 -62.26 25.89 -49.71
CA GLY A 562 -61.24 26.85 -49.18
C GLY A 562 -61.64 28.34 -49.02
N PRO A 563 -60.73 29.35 -49.19
CA PRO A 563 -59.31 29.28 -49.55
C PRO A 563 -58.30 30.13 -48.71
N SER A 564 -57.03 29.90 -49.03
CA SER A 564 -55.73 30.46 -48.57
C SER A 564 -55.39 31.90 -49.01
N ARG A 565 -54.40 32.53 -48.33
CA ARG A 565 -53.05 32.98 -48.86
C ARG A 565 -52.27 33.81 -47.80
N SER A 566 -51.05 33.49 -47.32
CA SER A 566 -49.67 33.47 -47.91
C SER A 566 -49.01 34.87 -47.96
N ARG A 567 -47.75 35.22 -47.60
CA ARG A 567 -46.40 34.62 -47.81
C ARG A 567 -45.23 35.44 -47.15
N ARG A 568 -44.12 34.73 -46.84
CA ARG A 568 -42.66 35.04 -47.02
C ARG A 568 -41.87 35.92 -46.02
N SER A 569 -40.82 35.42 -45.32
CA SER A 569 -39.38 35.09 -45.63
C SER A 569 -38.42 36.27 -45.32
N SER A 570 -37.22 36.20 -44.70
CA SER A 570 -36.01 35.35 -44.83
C SER A 570 -34.99 35.74 -43.69
N LEU A 571 -34.28 34.82 -42.99
CA LEU A 571 -32.82 34.42 -43.09
C LEU A 571 -31.80 35.60 -43.01
N ARG A 572 -30.66 35.66 -42.25
CA ARG A 572 -29.66 34.70 -41.67
C ARG A 572 -28.73 35.39 -40.62
N LEU A 573 -28.18 34.61 -39.65
CA LEU A 573 -26.78 34.42 -39.12
C LEU A 573 -25.77 35.62 -39.13
N SER A 574 -24.82 35.88 -38.20
CA SER A 574 -24.20 35.14 -37.08
C SER A 574 -23.06 35.95 -36.39
N PHE A 575 -22.74 35.59 -35.12
CA PHE A 575 -21.45 35.61 -34.34
C PHE A 575 -20.77 36.90 -33.77
N ASN A 576 -20.65 36.89 -32.42
CA ASN A 576 -19.62 37.34 -31.43
C ASN A 576 -18.49 38.31 -31.85
N ASP A 577 -18.32 39.52 -31.26
CA ASP A 577 -17.77 39.92 -29.92
C ASP A 577 -16.31 40.45 -30.08
N PRO A 578 -15.67 41.34 -29.27
CA PRO A 578 -16.11 42.37 -28.30
C PRO A 578 -15.54 43.82 -28.61
N SER A 579 -15.86 44.79 -27.75
CA SER A 579 -15.54 46.27 -27.71
C SER A 579 -14.08 46.74 -27.97
N PRO A 580 -13.67 48.05 -27.97
CA PRO A 580 -14.36 49.36 -27.76
C PRO A 580 -13.91 50.51 -28.73
N TYR A 581 -14.38 51.75 -28.48
CA TYR A 581 -13.97 53.09 -29.03
C TYR A 581 -14.81 53.76 -30.13
N GLU A 582 -15.54 54.78 -29.66
CA GLU A 582 -15.60 56.18 -30.10
C GLU A 582 -15.90 56.61 -31.56
N HIS A 583 -17.00 57.40 -31.63
CA HIS A 583 -17.26 58.60 -32.43
C HIS A 583 -17.32 58.47 -33.98
N TYR A 584 -18.51 58.69 -34.55
CA TYR A 584 -18.97 60.02 -35.00
C TYR A 584 -20.43 59.98 -35.48
N SER A 585 -21.17 61.01 -35.06
CA SER A 585 -22.56 61.34 -35.38
C SER A 585 -22.82 61.63 -36.86
N HIS A 586 -24.06 61.43 -37.31
CA HIS A 586 -24.92 62.33 -38.11
C HIS A 586 -26.20 61.54 -38.49
N GLY A 587 -27.43 61.99 -38.35
CA GLY A 587 -27.96 63.28 -37.98
C GLY A 587 -29.47 63.19 -37.67
N SER A 588 -29.95 64.30 -37.11
CA SER A 588 -31.32 64.62 -36.70
C SER A 588 -32.32 64.66 -37.86
N GLY A 589 -33.61 64.44 -37.55
CA GLY A 589 -34.73 64.68 -38.46
C GLY A 589 -36.11 64.55 -37.80
N LEU A 590 -36.47 65.56 -36.99
CA LEU A 590 -37.80 66.19 -36.80
C LEU A 590 -39.06 65.31 -37.01
N SER A 591 -39.89 65.02 -36.00
CA SER A 591 -40.85 65.92 -35.31
C SER A 591 -41.83 66.67 -36.22
N HIS A 592 -43.11 66.66 -35.81
CA HIS A 592 -44.35 67.13 -36.44
C HIS A 592 -45.02 66.04 -37.30
N VAL A 593 -46.09 65.38 -36.84
CA VAL A 593 -47.42 65.95 -36.60
C VAL A 593 -48.08 65.36 -35.34
N PHE A 594 -48.53 66.26 -34.46
CA PHE A 594 -49.40 66.12 -33.27
C PHE A 594 -50.68 65.26 -33.47
N PRO A 595 -51.63 65.19 -32.50
CA PRO A 595 -51.60 64.91 -31.05
C PRO A 595 -52.67 63.82 -30.70
N PHE A 596 -52.78 63.21 -29.52
CA PHE A 596 -53.43 63.73 -28.30
C PHE A 596 -53.05 62.86 -27.10
N GLN A 597 -52.50 63.53 -26.08
CA GLN A 597 -52.51 63.12 -24.68
C GLN A 597 -53.90 63.38 -24.08
N ALA A 598 -54.32 62.55 -23.12
CA ALA A 598 -55.06 63.02 -21.94
C ALA A 598 -54.83 62.04 -20.79
N GLU A 599 -54.13 62.55 -19.77
CA GLU A 599 -54.02 62.02 -18.41
C GLU A 599 -55.36 62.15 -17.67
N GLY A 600 -55.52 61.41 -16.58
CA GLY A 600 -56.62 61.62 -15.64
C GLY A 600 -56.60 60.63 -14.48
N GLU A 601 -56.14 61.10 -13.33
CA GLU A 601 -56.01 60.40 -12.05
C GLU A 601 -57.35 60.17 -11.31
N ASN A 602 -57.26 59.30 -10.30
CA ASN A 602 -57.93 59.33 -8.99
C ASN A 602 -59.33 58.71 -8.71
N GLU A 603 -59.30 57.91 -7.63
CA GLU A 603 -60.27 57.79 -6.52
C GLU A 603 -61.53 56.88 -6.60
N THR A 604 -61.41 55.77 -5.85
CA THR A 604 -62.28 55.22 -4.77
C THR A 604 -63.82 55.02 -4.90
N HIS A 605 -64.23 53.86 -4.33
CA HIS A 605 -65.50 53.48 -3.68
C HIS A 605 -66.63 52.77 -4.47
N ALA A 606 -66.79 51.49 -4.10
CA ALA A 606 -68.00 50.68 -3.83
C ALA A 606 -69.39 51.13 -4.34
N HIS A 607 -70.10 50.26 -5.07
CA HIS A 607 -71.23 49.46 -4.55
C HIS A 607 -71.86 48.56 -5.62
N ASP A 608 -72.41 47.44 -5.13
CA ASP A 608 -73.12 46.34 -5.80
C ASP A 608 -74.24 46.75 -6.77
N PHE A 609 -74.44 45.95 -7.83
CA PHE A 609 -75.78 45.54 -8.28
C PHE A 609 -75.75 44.17 -8.99
N SER A 610 -76.80 43.40 -8.71
CA SER A 610 -77.05 41.96 -8.88
C SER A 610 -77.44 41.46 -10.29
N ILE A 611 -76.92 40.26 -10.68
CA ILE A 611 -77.57 38.98 -11.16
C ILE A 611 -78.79 39.08 -12.13
N PRO A 612 -79.12 38.12 -13.07
CA PRO A 612 -78.50 36.84 -13.50
C PRO A 612 -78.41 36.60 -15.03
N ILE A 613 -77.50 35.74 -15.53
CA ILE A 613 -77.79 34.90 -16.73
C ILE A 613 -77.32 33.46 -16.54
N ARG A 614 -78.13 32.55 -17.08
CA ARG A 614 -78.27 31.12 -16.82
C ARG A 614 -77.13 30.22 -17.32
N ARG A 615 -77.01 29.11 -16.59
CA ARG A 615 -76.22 27.88 -16.82
C ARG A 615 -76.29 27.31 -18.25
N VAL A 616 -75.14 26.81 -18.71
CA VAL A 616 -75.04 25.58 -19.52
C VAL A 616 -74.11 24.60 -18.80
N LYS A 617 -74.60 23.39 -18.54
CA LYS A 617 -73.94 22.33 -17.77
C LYS A 617 -72.74 21.75 -18.55
N LYS A 618 -71.59 21.62 -17.88
CA LYS A 618 -70.58 20.60 -18.20
C LYS A 618 -70.49 19.63 -17.03
N VAL A 619 -70.53 18.34 -17.34
CA VAL A 619 -70.50 17.22 -16.41
C VAL A 619 -69.08 17.09 -15.88
N ALA A 620 -68.90 17.29 -14.58
CA ALA A 620 -67.69 16.92 -13.86
C ALA A 620 -67.88 15.49 -13.33
N MET A 621 -67.02 14.56 -13.77
CA MET A 621 -66.84 13.29 -13.09
C MET A 621 -65.96 13.56 -11.86
N ASP A 622 -66.61 13.57 -10.71
CA ASP A 622 -65.99 13.73 -9.39
C ASP A 622 -65.42 12.37 -8.95
N THR A 623 -64.14 12.11 -9.21
CA THR A 623 -63.40 11.02 -8.57
C THR A 623 -62.71 11.56 -7.33
N ARG A 624 -63.47 11.68 -6.25
CA ARG A 624 -62.99 12.10 -4.92
C ARG A 624 -62.09 11.06 -4.26
N SER A 625 -61.21 11.59 -3.42
CA SER A 625 -60.67 11.01 -2.18
C SER A 625 -59.56 9.96 -2.31
N ILE A 626 -58.30 10.43 -2.22
CA ILE A 626 -57.23 9.66 -1.58
C ILE A 626 -56.95 10.35 -0.24
N SER A 627 -57.58 9.82 0.81
CA SER A 627 -57.27 10.09 2.21
C SER A 627 -55.92 9.49 2.56
N GLY A 628 -55.09 10.21 3.31
CA GLY A 628 -53.73 9.83 3.71
C GLY A 628 -53.59 8.76 4.79
N ASP A 629 -54.63 7.95 5.05
CA ASP A 629 -54.62 6.89 6.08
C ASP A 629 -54.96 5.53 5.45
N SER A 630 -54.02 4.98 4.69
CA SER A 630 -54.04 3.55 4.34
C SER A 630 -52.64 3.08 3.91
N GLU A 631 -51.80 2.79 4.91
CA GLU A 631 -50.42 2.32 4.76
C GLU A 631 -50.31 0.86 4.27
N VAL A 632 -51.42 0.15 4.04
CA VAL A 632 -51.44 -1.30 3.74
C VAL A 632 -51.91 -1.65 2.31
N SER A 633 -52.43 -0.71 1.51
CA SER A 633 -53.05 -1.07 0.22
C SER A 633 -52.11 -1.18 -0.99
N PHE A 634 -50.83 -0.82 -0.87
CA PHE A 634 -49.88 -0.92 -2.00
C PHE A 634 -49.28 -2.32 -2.19
N HIS A 635 -49.39 -3.21 -1.20
CA HIS A 635 -48.82 -4.57 -1.28
C HIS A 635 -49.73 -5.59 -1.97
N SER A 636 -50.92 -5.20 -2.45
CA SER A 636 -51.92 -6.16 -2.98
C SER A 636 -52.57 -5.71 -4.28
N ARG A 637 -51.77 -5.43 -5.33
CA ARG A 637 -52.27 -5.36 -6.71
C ARG A 637 -51.43 -6.21 -7.66
N THR A 638 -51.54 -7.53 -7.53
CA THR A 638 -51.25 -8.45 -8.64
C THR A 638 -52.53 -8.66 -9.46
N GLY A 639 -52.53 -8.20 -10.72
CA GLY A 639 -53.45 -8.67 -11.75
C GLY A 639 -54.71 -7.84 -12.02
N SER A 640 -54.59 -6.76 -12.78
CA SER A 640 -55.67 -6.32 -13.69
C SER A 640 -55.07 -5.71 -14.95
N VAL A 641 -55.17 -6.45 -16.06
CA VAL A 641 -54.75 -6.06 -17.41
C VAL A 641 -55.51 -4.80 -17.82
N GLY A 642 -54.85 -3.63 -17.80
CA GLY A 642 -55.49 -2.41 -18.27
C GLY A 642 -54.97 -1.04 -17.80
N THR A 643 -53.68 -0.86 -17.48
CA THR A 643 -53.04 0.48 -17.49
C THR A 643 -51.52 0.31 -17.59
N ILE A 644 -50.92 0.48 -18.77
CA ILE A 644 -49.47 0.34 -19.03
C ILE A 644 -48.76 1.68 -18.69
N GLY A 645 -49.01 2.23 -17.51
CA GLY A 645 -48.41 3.51 -17.09
C GLY A 645 -47.98 3.47 -15.63
N SER A 646 -46.67 3.54 -15.40
CA SER A 646 -45.98 3.67 -14.10
C SER A 646 -46.04 2.46 -13.15
N ALA A 647 -45.14 1.49 -13.37
CA ALA A 647 -44.79 0.46 -12.37
C ALA A 647 -43.55 0.83 -11.52
N LEU A 648 -42.86 1.93 -11.86
CA LEU A 648 -41.59 2.34 -11.23
C LEU A 648 -41.62 3.84 -10.86
N GLU A 649 -42.77 4.32 -10.37
CA GLU A 649 -42.91 5.69 -9.86
C GLU A 649 -42.13 5.78 -8.53
N GLY A 650 -40.96 6.46 -8.57
CA GLY A 650 -40.04 6.50 -7.43
C GLY A 650 -40.73 6.93 -6.14
N ASP A 651 -40.61 6.13 -5.09
CA ASP A 651 -41.30 6.35 -3.81
C ASP A 651 -40.83 7.66 -3.17
N ILE A 652 -41.78 8.57 -2.93
CA ILE A 652 -41.55 9.91 -2.38
C ILE A 652 -42.12 10.07 -0.95
N SER A 653 -42.47 8.95 -0.30
CA SER A 653 -42.90 8.94 1.10
C SER A 653 -41.79 9.43 2.03
N VAL A 654 -42.16 10.08 3.14
CA VAL A 654 -41.21 10.62 4.12
C VAL A 654 -40.37 9.49 4.75
N ASN A 655 -40.97 8.32 5.00
CA ASN A 655 -40.29 7.15 5.55
C ASN A 655 -39.18 6.60 4.63
N ARG A 656 -39.42 6.54 3.30
CA ARG A 656 -38.35 6.19 2.36
C ARG A 656 -37.32 7.30 2.21
N LEU A 657 -37.78 8.56 2.19
CA LEU A 657 -36.93 9.74 2.05
C LEU A 657 -35.91 9.86 3.21
N SER A 658 -36.31 9.58 4.45
CA SER A 658 -35.43 9.59 5.63
C SER A 658 -34.37 8.48 5.59
N GLN A 659 -34.63 7.39 4.89
CA GLN A 659 -33.73 6.25 4.71
C GLN A 659 -32.86 6.36 3.44
N THR A 660 -32.79 7.53 2.81
CA THR A 660 -31.98 7.72 1.58
C THR A 660 -30.50 7.89 1.89
N ASN A 661 -29.66 7.35 1.01
CA ASN A 661 -28.20 7.45 1.12
C ASN A 661 -27.63 8.20 -0.10
N ASN A 662 -26.54 8.94 0.12
CA ASN A 662 -25.87 9.64 -0.96
C ASN A 662 -24.93 8.72 -1.77
N SER A 663 -24.09 9.27 -2.66
CA SER A 663 -23.13 8.47 -3.44
C SER A 663 -22.01 7.81 -2.61
N PHE A 664 -21.73 8.37 -1.44
CA PHE A 664 -20.74 7.85 -0.49
C PHE A 664 -21.37 6.88 0.53
N GLY A 665 -22.66 6.56 0.38
CA GLY A 665 -23.40 5.71 1.31
C GLY A 665 -23.83 6.42 2.59
N GLU A 666 -23.58 7.72 2.74
CA GLU A 666 -23.93 8.47 3.95
C GLU A 666 -25.46 8.64 4.04
N SER A 667 -26.01 8.30 5.20
CA SER A 667 -27.39 8.62 5.58
C SER A 667 -27.55 10.11 5.88
N VAL A 668 -28.79 10.56 6.08
CA VAL A 668 -29.11 11.93 6.50
C VAL A 668 -28.47 12.26 7.87
N LEU A 669 -28.40 11.30 8.79
CA LEU A 669 -27.73 11.45 10.09
C LEU A 669 -26.21 11.62 9.90
N MET A 670 -25.60 10.77 9.07
CA MET A 670 -24.18 10.84 8.75
C MET A 670 -23.82 12.17 8.06
N MET A 671 -24.66 12.66 7.15
CA MET A 671 -24.48 13.95 6.50
C MET A 671 -24.54 15.12 7.49
N ALA A 672 -25.40 15.06 8.51
CA ALA A 672 -25.46 16.08 9.57
C ALA A 672 -24.20 16.06 10.45
N ILE A 673 -23.66 14.87 10.75
CA ILE A 673 -22.38 14.71 11.47
C ILE A 673 -21.22 15.28 10.65
N GLN A 674 -21.08 14.87 9.39
CA GLN A 674 -20.00 15.32 8.49
C GLN A 674 -20.03 16.82 8.21
N ALA A 675 -21.22 17.44 8.25
CA ALA A 675 -21.38 18.89 8.11
C ALA A 675 -21.25 19.67 9.43
N GLU A 676 -20.89 18.99 10.53
CA GLU A 676 -20.73 19.54 11.88
C GLU A 676 -21.98 20.25 12.45
N ARG A 677 -23.18 19.76 12.10
CA ARG A 677 -24.46 20.38 12.51
C ARG A 677 -25.08 19.63 13.69
N ALA A 678 -24.69 20.02 14.91
CA ALA A 678 -25.19 19.41 16.14
C ALA A 678 -26.72 19.57 16.34
N GLU A 679 -27.28 20.74 16.02
CA GLU A 679 -28.71 21.02 16.22
C GLU A 679 -29.60 20.24 15.25
N THR A 680 -29.19 20.08 13.98
CA THR A 680 -29.93 19.24 13.02
C THR A 680 -29.87 17.78 13.42
N LEU A 681 -28.71 17.30 13.87
CA LEU A 681 -28.56 15.94 14.39
C LEU A 681 -29.48 15.70 15.59
N LYS A 682 -29.52 16.63 16.54
CA LYS A 682 -30.40 16.53 17.72
C LYS A 682 -31.87 16.46 17.32
N TYR A 683 -32.30 17.26 16.34
CA TYR A 683 -33.66 17.20 15.79
C TYR A 683 -33.93 15.86 15.10
N LEU A 684 -33.03 15.38 14.24
CA LEU A 684 -33.21 14.10 13.54
C LEU A 684 -33.28 12.92 14.52
N LEU A 685 -32.43 12.90 15.56
CA LEU A 685 -32.49 11.86 16.61
C LEU A 685 -33.77 11.94 17.48
N SER A 686 -34.47 13.08 17.49
CA SER A 686 -35.76 13.20 18.19
C SER A 686 -36.93 12.55 17.44
N LEU A 687 -36.77 12.33 16.13
CA LEU A 687 -37.78 11.72 15.27
C LEU A 687 -37.69 10.18 15.32
N ALA A 688 -38.09 9.60 16.46
CA ALA A 688 -38.00 8.17 16.73
C ALA A 688 -38.81 7.29 15.76
N ASP A 689 -39.88 7.84 15.15
CA ASP A 689 -40.73 7.13 14.19
C ASP A 689 -39.98 6.81 12.88
N TYR A 690 -39.02 7.66 12.49
CA TYR A 690 -38.24 7.48 11.26
C TYR A 690 -36.84 6.90 11.55
N PHE A 691 -36.22 7.30 12.65
CA PHE A 691 -34.88 6.87 13.05
C PHE A 691 -34.95 5.96 14.27
N SER A 692 -35.40 4.72 14.05
CA SER A 692 -35.41 3.69 15.10
C SER A 692 -34.00 3.45 15.67
N PRO A 693 -33.86 3.05 16.95
CA PRO A 693 -32.55 2.72 17.54
C PRO A 693 -31.75 1.71 16.74
N SER A 694 -32.41 0.68 16.18
CA SER A 694 -31.77 -0.30 15.30
C SER A 694 -31.21 0.34 14.02
N PHE A 695 -31.92 1.30 13.43
CA PHE A 695 -31.44 2.00 12.24
C PHE A 695 -30.18 2.81 12.54
N VAL A 696 -30.14 3.53 13.66
CA VAL A 696 -28.98 4.35 14.06
C VAL A 696 -27.75 3.48 14.36
N LEU A 697 -27.94 2.31 14.97
CA LEU A 697 -26.85 1.38 15.29
C LEU A 697 -26.29 0.65 14.05
N ASP A 698 -27.13 0.39 13.05
CA ASP A 698 -26.72 -0.27 11.80
C ASP A 698 -26.26 0.72 10.73
N ASP A 699 -26.26 2.03 11.00
CA ASP A 699 -25.92 3.07 10.04
C ASP A 699 -24.40 3.17 9.80
N MET A 700 -24.01 2.94 8.54
CA MET A 700 -22.62 2.87 8.07
C MET A 700 -22.51 3.50 6.68
N ASN A 701 -21.39 4.17 6.38
CA ASN A 701 -21.10 4.65 5.03
C ASN A 701 -20.40 3.57 4.18
N ASN A 702 -20.09 3.85 2.90
CA ASN A 702 -19.39 2.93 1.99
C ASN A 702 -18.01 2.44 2.51
N GLU A 703 -17.43 3.11 3.49
CA GLU A 703 -16.15 2.76 4.13
C GLU A 703 -16.34 1.94 5.42
N ASP A 704 -17.56 1.46 5.67
CA ASP A 704 -17.94 0.76 6.90
C ASP A 704 -17.70 1.60 8.18
N THR A 705 -17.67 2.93 8.06
CA THR A 705 -17.52 3.80 9.23
C THR A 705 -18.87 4.04 9.90
N THR A 706 -18.92 3.82 11.21
CA THR A 706 -20.12 4.05 12.03
C THR A 706 -20.33 5.53 12.32
N LEU A 707 -21.56 5.91 12.66
CA LEU A 707 -21.89 7.29 13.07
C LEU A 707 -20.98 7.82 14.20
N LEU A 708 -20.73 6.98 15.22
CA LEU A 708 -19.85 7.35 16.33
C LEU A 708 -18.39 7.48 15.89
N SER A 709 -17.91 6.60 15.01
CA SER A 709 -16.55 6.68 14.46
C SER A 709 -16.37 7.99 13.67
N ALA A 710 -17.33 8.35 12.82
CA ALA A 710 -17.31 9.62 12.08
C ALA A 710 -17.31 10.83 13.03
N ALA A 711 -18.14 10.82 14.08
CA ALA A 711 -18.16 11.89 15.08
C ALA A 711 -16.81 12.05 15.82
N ILE A 712 -16.15 10.93 16.17
CA ILE A 712 -14.84 10.94 16.83
C ILE A 712 -13.74 11.41 15.87
N GLN A 713 -13.80 11.03 14.60
CA GLN A 713 -12.84 11.49 13.58
C GLN A 713 -12.87 13.01 13.40
N LEU A 714 -14.04 13.65 13.48
CA LEU A 714 -14.19 15.11 13.42
C LEU A 714 -13.70 15.81 14.71
N GLY A 715 -13.74 15.13 15.86
CA GLY A 715 -13.29 15.68 17.14
C GLY A 715 -14.23 16.71 17.77
N ASN A 716 -15.47 16.85 17.27
CA ASN A 716 -16.45 17.77 17.84
C ASN A 716 -17.13 17.15 19.08
N ALA A 717 -16.76 17.64 20.27
CA ALA A 717 -17.25 17.13 21.55
C ALA A 717 -18.79 17.11 21.66
N GLN A 718 -19.48 18.13 21.14
CA GLN A 718 -20.95 18.22 21.24
C GLN A 718 -21.65 17.10 20.45
N ILE A 719 -21.16 16.82 19.23
CA ILE A 719 -21.72 15.78 18.36
C ILE A 719 -21.41 14.39 18.93
N ILE A 720 -20.18 14.21 19.44
CA ILE A 720 -19.77 12.99 20.13
C ILE A 720 -20.66 12.73 21.35
N ASP A 721 -20.92 13.74 22.17
CA ASP A 721 -21.75 13.59 23.37
C ASP A 721 -23.22 13.28 23.04
N LEU A 722 -23.78 13.91 22.01
CA LEU A 722 -25.14 13.64 21.55
C LEU A 722 -25.29 12.22 21.00
N THR A 723 -24.37 11.80 20.13
CA THR A 723 -24.38 10.45 19.52
C THR A 723 -24.14 9.37 20.58
N LEU A 724 -23.10 9.52 21.40
CA LEU A 724 -22.77 8.58 22.46
C LEU A 724 -23.89 8.51 23.51
N GLY A 725 -24.47 9.66 23.90
CA GLY A 725 -25.60 9.71 24.84
C GLY A 725 -26.82 8.95 24.31
N PHE A 726 -27.15 9.12 23.03
CA PHE A 726 -28.23 8.39 22.39
C PHE A 726 -27.96 6.88 22.33
N ILE A 727 -26.74 6.48 21.95
CA ILE A 727 -26.34 5.06 21.86
C ILE A 727 -26.39 4.39 23.24
N ILE A 728 -25.85 5.02 24.29
CA ILE A 728 -25.86 4.48 25.66
C ILE A 728 -27.29 4.32 26.17
N THR A 729 -28.18 5.27 25.87
CA THR A 729 -29.58 5.22 26.32
C THR A 729 -30.37 4.12 25.60
N SER A 730 -30.03 3.84 24.36
CA SER A 730 -30.82 2.95 23.48
C SER A 730 -30.36 1.49 23.48
N THR A 731 -29.25 1.16 24.15
CA THR A 731 -28.51 -0.09 23.92
C THR A 731 -28.11 -0.77 25.23
N THR A 732 -28.05 -2.11 25.25
CA THR A 732 -27.49 -2.89 26.37
C THR A 732 -25.95 -2.83 26.39
N PRO A 733 -25.27 -3.06 27.53
CA PRO A 733 -23.80 -2.99 27.59
C PRO A 733 -23.11 -3.98 26.63
N GLU A 734 -23.68 -5.17 26.41
CA GLU A 734 -23.13 -6.16 25.47
C GLU A 734 -23.21 -5.70 24.01
N GLN A 735 -24.36 -5.15 23.62
CA GLN A 735 -24.55 -4.57 22.28
C GLN A 735 -23.66 -3.33 22.08
N LEU A 736 -23.44 -2.53 23.12
CA LEU A 736 -22.54 -1.37 23.08
C LEU A 736 -21.08 -1.79 22.82
N VAL A 737 -20.59 -2.84 23.50
CA VAL A 737 -19.24 -3.38 23.25
C VAL A 737 -19.14 -3.90 21.81
N SER A 738 -20.16 -4.61 21.32
CA SER A 738 -20.20 -5.06 19.92
C SER A 738 -20.19 -3.91 18.93
N TYR A 739 -20.86 -2.80 19.23
CA TYR A 739 -20.89 -1.61 18.39
C TYR A 739 -19.53 -0.89 18.37
N LEU A 740 -18.90 -0.70 19.53
CA LEU A 740 -17.56 -0.10 19.64
C LEU A 740 -16.47 -0.95 18.96
N ALA A 741 -16.71 -2.26 18.82
CA ALA A 741 -15.81 -3.19 18.14
C ALA A 741 -15.97 -3.22 16.61
N GLN A 742 -16.98 -2.55 16.03
CA GLN A 742 -17.14 -2.50 14.57
C GLN A 742 -15.94 -1.79 13.92
N GLN A 743 -15.47 -2.35 12.80
CA GLN A 743 -14.28 -1.87 12.09
C GLN A 743 -14.66 -1.32 10.72
N ASP A 744 -13.96 -0.27 10.31
CA ASP A 744 -14.00 0.28 8.97
C ASP A 744 -13.27 -0.62 7.94
N ILE A 745 -13.26 -0.19 6.68
CA ILE A 745 -12.51 -0.86 5.60
C ILE A 745 -10.99 -0.94 5.87
N TRP A 746 -10.43 -0.20 6.82
CA TRP A 746 -9.03 -0.28 7.23
C TRP A 746 -8.81 -1.15 8.46
N GLY A 747 -9.86 -1.78 9.00
CA GLY A 747 -9.81 -2.58 10.22
C GLY A 747 -9.77 -1.72 11.49
N ARG A 748 -10.04 -0.42 11.42
CA ARG A 748 -10.00 0.48 12.57
C ARG A 748 -11.39 0.63 13.15
N SER A 749 -11.48 0.46 14.46
CA SER A 749 -12.67 0.81 15.23
C SER A 749 -12.62 2.24 15.75
N CYS A 750 -13.72 2.72 16.33
CA CYS A 750 -13.78 4.03 16.97
C CYS A 750 -12.65 4.24 18.01
N ALA A 751 -12.20 3.16 18.64
CA ALA A 751 -11.10 3.15 19.60
C ALA A 751 -9.77 3.63 19.00
N HIS A 752 -9.52 3.34 17.72
CA HIS A 752 -8.29 3.75 17.03
C HIS A 752 -8.24 5.26 16.78
N TYR A 753 -9.39 5.94 16.79
CA TYR A 753 -9.53 7.38 16.56
C TYR A 753 -9.64 8.20 17.86
N LEU A 754 -9.52 7.56 19.04
CA LEU A 754 -9.67 8.23 20.35
C LEU A 754 -8.68 9.36 20.60
N PHE A 755 -7.58 9.42 19.85
CA PHE A 755 -6.63 10.53 19.95
C PHE A 755 -7.26 11.90 19.60
N ASN A 756 -8.37 11.92 18.86
CA ASN A 756 -9.13 13.15 18.58
C ASN A 756 -10.07 13.54 19.73
N ALA A 757 -10.39 12.62 20.63
CA ALA A 757 -11.34 12.82 21.73
C ALA A 757 -10.85 12.15 23.03
N PRO A 758 -9.74 12.62 23.62
CA PRO A 758 -9.12 11.99 24.80
C PRO A 758 -10.04 11.94 26.03
N ALA A 759 -10.99 12.88 26.15
CA ALA A 759 -11.99 12.90 27.22
C ALA A 759 -12.90 11.66 27.24
N LEU A 760 -13.02 10.93 26.13
CA LEU A 760 -13.79 9.69 26.06
C LEU A 760 -13.09 8.53 26.74
N ILE A 761 -11.75 8.53 26.83
CA ILE A 761 -10.98 7.42 27.40
C ILE A 761 -11.40 7.17 28.85
N THR A 762 -11.66 8.22 29.62
CA THR A 762 -12.10 8.09 31.02
C THR A 762 -13.54 7.59 31.15
N ARG A 763 -14.41 7.84 30.14
CA ARG A 763 -15.83 7.46 30.17
C ARG A 763 -16.08 6.04 29.64
N ILE A 764 -15.50 5.71 28.48
CA ILE A 764 -15.75 4.45 27.76
C ILE A 764 -14.55 3.51 27.74
N GLY A 765 -13.42 3.88 28.35
CA GLY A 765 -12.16 3.11 28.33
C GLY A 765 -12.29 1.65 28.77
N HIS A 766 -13.17 1.35 29.71
CA HIS A 766 -13.41 0.00 30.20
C HIS A 766 -14.23 -0.89 29.24
N LEU A 767 -14.92 -0.30 28.27
CA LEU A 767 -15.75 -1.01 27.28
C LEU A 767 -15.03 -1.19 25.93
N ILE A 768 -13.87 -0.53 25.75
CA ILE A 768 -13.15 -0.50 24.49
C ILE A 768 -12.32 -1.77 24.29
N PRO A 769 -12.36 -2.40 23.10
CA PRO A 769 -11.50 -3.54 22.77
C PRO A 769 -10.06 -3.09 22.47
N TRP A 770 -9.24 -2.86 23.50
CA TRP A 770 -7.85 -2.41 23.37
C TRP A 770 -6.90 -3.38 22.64
N ARG A 771 -7.28 -4.65 22.51
CA ARG A 771 -6.52 -5.70 21.81
C ARG A 771 -6.85 -5.83 20.31
N GLN A 772 -7.89 -5.14 19.86
CA GLN A 772 -8.30 -5.18 18.46
C GLN A 772 -7.21 -4.61 17.55
N ARG A 773 -6.96 -5.22 16.39
CA ARG A 773 -5.91 -4.80 15.47
C ARG A 773 -6.48 -4.30 14.15
N ASP A 774 -5.90 -3.22 13.63
CA ASP A 774 -6.17 -2.73 12.28
C ASP A 774 -5.49 -3.60 11.20
N LYS A 775 -5.68 -3.27 9.91
CA LYS A 775 -4.99 -3.97 8.80
C LYS A 775 -3.46 -3.87 8.86
N ASN A 776 -2.91 -2.89 9.59
CA ASN A 776 -1.47 -2.75 9.84
C ASN A 776 -1.01 -3.45 11.13
N GLY A 777 -1.91 -4.14 11.85
CA GLY A 777 -1.63 -4.81 13.11
C GLY A 777 -1.61 -3.88 14.33
N GLN A 778 -1.94 -2.60 14.17
CA GLN A 778 -1.89 -1.62 15.24
C GLN A 778 -3.11 -1.75 16.13
N THR A 779 -2.91 -1.67 17.43
CA THR A 779 -3.99 -1.62 18.42
C THR A 779 -4.41 -0.18 18.71
N PRO A 780 -5.60 0.07 19.31
CA PRO A 780 -6.00 1.41 19.75
C PRO A 780 -4.95 2.09 20.64
N LEU A 781 -4.38 1.36 21.59
CA LEU A 781 -3.32 1.87 22.46
C LEU A 781 -2.07 2.26 21.66
N PHE A 782 -1.72 1.46 20.65
CA PHE A 782 -0.61 1.74 19.76
C PHE A 782 -0.84 3.01 18.92
N ALA A 783 -2.07 3.24 18.45
CA ALA A 783 -2.45 4.45 17.73
C ALA A 783 -2.31 5.69 18.63
N LEU A 784 -2.71 5.61 19.90
CA LEU A 784 -2.49 6.67 20.90
C LEU A 784 -1.00 6.97 21.06
N CYS A 785 -0.16 5.94 21.27
CA CYS A 785 1.29 6.13 21.44
C CYS A 785 1.97 6.75 20.20
N ARG A 786 1.39 6.58 19.00
CA ARG A 786 1.91 7.15 17.75
C ARG A 786 1.53 8.62 17.55
N SER A 787 0.55 9.15 18.28
CA SER A 787 0.05 10.53 18.14
C SER A 787 0.88 11.58 18.90
N TYR A 788 2.19 11.61 18.64
CA TYR A 788 3.13 12.51 19.35
C TYR A 788 2.89 14.01 19.10
N ASP A 789 2.11 14.37 18.08
CA ASP A 789 1.77 15.76 17.75
C ASP A 789 0.62 16.32 18.62
N HIS A 790 -0.02 15.50 19.44
CA HIS A 790 -1.16 15.92 20.26
C HIS A 790 -0.73 16.78 21.47
N LYS A 791 -1.44 17.88 21.73
CA LYS A 791 -1.12 18.83 22.82
C LYS A 791 -1.06 18.15 24.20
N ASN A 792 -2.00 17.25 24.47
CA ASN A 792 -2.11 16.51 25.73
C ASN A 792 -1.63 15.06 25.58
N TYR A 793 -0.55 14.83 24.81
CA TYR A 793 -0.05 13.48 24.54
C TYR A 793 0.23 12.65 25.81
N LEU A 794 0.86 13.27 26.82
CA LEU A 794 1.22 12.60 28.08
C LEU A 794 -0.01 12.06 28.82
N GLU A 795 -0.95 12.96 29.16
CA GLU A 795 -2.18 12.62 29.89
C GLU A 795 -3.04 11.61 29.13
N MET A 796 -3.12 11.76 27.80
CA MET A 796 -3.91 10.88 26.94
C MET A 796 -3.34 9.45 26.89
N VAL A 797 -2.02 9.30 26.72
CA VAL A 797 -1.38 7.99 26.70
C VAL A 797 -1.43 7.35 28.07
N GLU A 798 -1.23 8.11 29.15
CA GLU A 798 -1.37 7.62 30.53
C GLU A 798 -2.79 7.13 30.83
N ALA A 799 -3.81 7.93 30.46
CA ALA A 799 -5.21 7.50 30.56
C ALA A 799 -5.50 6.25 29.73
N GLY A 800 -4.93 6.15 28.52
CA GLY A 800 -5.04 4.98 27.66
C GLY A 800 -4.40 3.72 28.26
N LEU A 801 -3.19 3.85 28.84
CA LEU A 801 -2.50 2.75 29.52
C LEU A 801 -3.29 2.24 30.72
N ASN A 802 -3.80 3.16 31.55
CA ASN A 802 -4.61 2.82 32.71
C ASN A 802 -5.95 2.17 32.31
N ALA A 803 -6.60 2.68 31.28
CA ALA A 803 -7.85 2.12 30.76
C ALA A 803 -7.64 0.72 30.14
N ALA A 804 -6.55 0.53 29.39
CA ALA A 804 -6.19 -0.76 28.81
C ALA A 804 -5.89 -1.79 29.90
N ALA A 805 -5.13 -1.42 30.93
CA ALA A 805 -4.86 -2.28 32.08
C ALA A 805 -6.16 -2.68 32.81
N ALA A 806 -7.09 -1.74 33.01
CA ALA A 806 -8.38 -2.04 33.64
C ALA A 806 -9.25 -2.98 32.80
N ALA A 807 -9.17 -2.90 31.47
CA ALA A 807 -9.96 -3.72 30.54
C ALA A 807 -9.45 -5.16 30.39
N GLN A 808 -8.25 -5.49 30.89
CA GLN A 808 -7.75 -6.87 30.85
C GLN A 808 -8.44 -7.81 31.84
N HIS A 809 -8.97 -7.27 32.94
CA HIS A 809 -9.63 -8.02 34.02
C HIS A 809 -8.80 -9.14 34.68
N ASP A 810 -7.48 -9.18 34.45
CA ASP A 810 -6.53 -10.14 35.04
C ASP A 810 -5.92 -9.65 36.36
N GLY A 811 -6.00 -8.34 36.63
CA GLY A 811 -5.40 -7.71 37.81
C GLY A 811 -3.87 -7.67 37.77
N LEU A 812 -3.28 -7.94 36.61
CA LEU A 812 -1.83 -7.94 36.38
C LEU A 812 -1.40 -6.63 35.70
N PRO A 813 -0.09 -6.31 35.69
CA PRO A 813 0.46 -5.23 34.87
C PRO A 813 0.11 -5.41 33.39
N LEU A 814 0.03 -4.30 32.65
CA LEU A 814 -0.34 -4.33 31.24
C LEU A 814 0.62 -5.19 30.41
N HIS A 815 0.07 -6.16 29.67
CA HIS A 815 0.79 -7.05 28.77
C HIS A 815 1.12 -6.35 27.46
N ILE A 816 2.34 -5.82 27.32
CA ILE A 816 2.73 -5.01 26.14
C ILE A 816 3.01 -5.86 24.91
N ASP A 817 3.32 -7.14 25.08
CA ASP A 817 3.53 -8.12 24.01
C ASP A 817 2.27 -8.33 23.14
N GLU A 818 1.08 -8.10 23.69
CA GLU A 818 -0.16 -8.14 22.93
C GLU A 818 -0.33 -6.90 22.00
N HIS A 819 0.38 -5.81 22.28
CA HIS A 819 0.31 -4.52 21.57
C HIS A 819 1.47 -4.34 20.59
N VAL A 820 1.56 -5.23 19.61
CA VAL A 820 2.62 -5.26 18.60
C VAL A 820 2.04 -5.11 17.19
N ASP A 821 2.68 -4.28 16.34
CA ASP A 821 2.27 -4.10 14.95
C ASP A 821 2.68 -5.27 14.03
N ASN A 822 2.25 -5.24 12.78
CA ASN A 822 2.66 -6.23 11.78
C ASN A 822 4.17 -6.22 11.45
N LYS A 823 4.95 -5.26 11.99
CA LYS A 823 6.40 -5.14 11.80
C LYS A 823 7.20 -5.56 13.03
N GLY A 824 6.53 -6.08 14.07
CA GLY A 824 7.16 -6.49 15.32
C GLY A 824 7.54 -5.32 16.25
N ASN A 825 7.10 -4.08 16.00
CA ASN A 825 7.39 -2.97 16.89
C ASN A 825 6.50 -3.05 18.14
N THR A 826 7.11 -2.98 19.31
CA THR A 826 6.42 -2.83 20.61
C THR A 826 6.14 -1.35 20.92
N LEU A 827 5.36 -1.06 21.96
CA LEU A 827 5.10 0.32 22.40
C LEU A 827 6.38 1.10 22.71
N LEU A 828 7.39 0.45 23.31
CA LEU A 828 8.70 1.07 23.59
C LEU A 828 9.46 1.50 22.32
N HIS A 829 9.20 0.89 21.16
CA HIS A 829 9.84 1.30 19.91
C HIS A 829 9.30 2.64 19.38
N ILE A 830 8.12 3.06 19.82
CA ILE A 830 7.37 4.16 19.19
C ILE A 830 7.31 5.39 20.07
N VAL A 831 7.08 5.17 21.37
CA VAL A 831 6.98 6.23 22.37
C VAL A 831 8.14 7.21 22.21
N SER A 832 7.80 8.49 22.08
CA SER A 832 8.76 9.57 21.88
C SER A 832 9.29 10.12 23.20
N ASN A 833 8.46 10.09 24.25
CA ASN A 833 8.74 10.74 25.52
C ASN A 833 9.38 9.79 26.54
N ALA A 834 10.47 10.25 27.15
CA ALA A 834 11.21 9.57 28.19
C ALA A 834 10.37 9.28 29.45
N SER A 835 9.49 10.19 29.89
CA SER A 835 8.67 9.98 31.08
C SER A 835 7.67 8.83 30.91
N LEU A 836 7.02 8.77 29.75
CA LEU A 836 6.12 7.65 29.41
C LEU A 836 6.89 6.34 29.28
N ALA A 837 8.08 6.37 28.70
CA ALA A 837 8.93 5.18 28.64
C ALA A 837 9.30 4.69 30.05
N MET A 838 9.65 5.60 30.97
CA MET A 838 9.92 5.25 32.37
C MET A 838 8.70 4.62 33.04
N ASN A 839 7.52 5.21 32.86
CA ASN A 839 6.26 4.67 33.40
C ASN A 839 5.99 3.26 32.84
N ILE A 840 6.17 3.06 31.53
CA ILE A 840 6.02 1.76 30.88
C ILE A 840 7.02 0.73 31.45
N LEU A 841 8.27 1.13 31.65
CA LEU A 841 9.32 0.23 32.19
C LEU A 841 9.05 -0.18 33.64
N GLN A 842 8.40 0.68 34.43
CA GLN A 842 8.15 0.48 35.85
C GLN A 842 6.82 -0.24 36.14
N PHE A 843 5.75 0.08 35.40
CA PHE A 843 4.38 -0.34 35.73
C PHE A 843 3.79 -1.36 34.76
N CYS A 844 4.44 -1.67 33.63
CA CYS A 844 3.95 -2.66 32.66
C CYS A 844 4.86 -3.89 32.59
N ASP A 845 4.32 -5.01 32.11
CA ASP A 845 5.10 -6.21 31.82
C ASP A 845 5.71 -6.10 30.41
N VAL A 846 7.02 -5.81 30.35
CA VAL A 846 7.71 -5.46 29.10
C VAL A 846 9.04 -6.17 28.98
N ASP A 847 9.25 -6.84 27.85
CA ASP A 847 10.58 -7.20 27.41
C ASP A 847 11.28 -5.99 26.79
N VAL A 848 12.19 -5.38 27.55
CA VAL A 848 12.94 -4.18 27.14
C VAL A 848 13.87 -4.47 25.95
N ASN A 849 14.28 -5.73 25.78
CA ASN A 849 15.16 -6.18 24.70
C ASN A 849 14.38 -6.79 23.53
N ALA A 850 13.04 -6.67 23.51
CA ALA A 850 12.23 -7.09 22.38
C ALA A 850 12.72 -6.43 21.10
N THR A 851 12.78 -7.21 20.03
CA THR A 851 13.24 -6.73 18.72
C THR A 851 12.15 -6.76 17.68
N ASN A 852 12.10 -5.75 16.81
CA ASN A 852 11.22 -5.77 15.63
C ASN A 852 11.73 -6.71 14.52
N ASP A 853 11.02 -6.79 13.39
CA ASP A 853 11.37 -7.65 12.25
C ASP A 853 12.79 -7.43 11.70
N LYS A 854 13.34 -6.22 11.91
CA LYS A 854 14.71 -5.85 11.51
C LYS A 854 15.74 -6.10 12.61
N ARG A 855 15.36 -6.76 13.70
CA ARG A 855 16.12 -6.97 14.94
C ARG A 855 16.59 -5.68 15.62
N PHE A 856 15.88 -4.56 15.44
CA PHE A 856 16.16 -3.37 16.24
C PHE A 856 15.51 -3.51 17.61
N THR A 857 16.23 -3.18 18.67
CA THR A 857 15.67 -2.95 20.01
C THR A 857 15.18 -1.50 20.15
N ALA A 858 14.40 -1.22 21.20
CA ALA A 858 13.95 0.14 21.52
C ALA A 858 15.14 1.11 21.69
N LEU A 859 16.23 0.67 22.33
CA LEU A 859 17.45 1.46 22.48
C LEU A 859 18.07 1.84 21.13
N MET A 860 18.15 0.89 20.18
CA MET A 860 18.68 1.17 18.84
C MET A 860 17.81 2.16 18.07
N VAL A 861 16.48 2.07 18.21
CA VAL A 861 15.56 3.03 17.58
C VAL A 861 15.78 4.43 18.15
N ALA A 862 15.89 4.56 19.47
CA ALA A 862 16.17 5.83 20.14
C ALA A 862 17.51 6.45 19.68
N SER A 863 18.58 5.64 19.60
CA SER A 863 19.89 6.10 19.11
C SER A 863 19.86 6.51 17.63
N LYS A 864 19.18 5.74 16.78
CA LYS A 864 19.05 6.03 15.34
C LYS A 864 18.33 7.35 15.04
N TYR A 865 17.31 7.67 15.82
CA TYR A 865 16.58 8.93 15.65
C TYR A 865 17.18 10.09 16.47
N GLY A 866 18.22 9.83 17.27
CA GLY A 866 18.87 10.84 18.12
C GLY A 866 18.03 11.29 19.31
N ARG A 867 17.12 10.45 19.81
CA ARG A 867 16.28 10.75 20.98
C ARG A 867 17.08 10.54 22.27
N TYR A 868 17.90 11.51 22.65
CA TYR A 868 18.83 11.36 23.77
C TYR A 868 18.14 11.07 25.11
N ASP A 869 17.03 11.73 25.44
CA ASP A 869 16.34 11.48 26.71
C ASP A 869 15.79 10.05 26.82
N MET A 870 15.34 9.49 25.69
CA MET A 870 14.95 8.09 25.58
C MET A 870 16.14 7.16 25.76
N VAL A 871 17.28 7.47 25.12
CA VAL A 871 18.52 6.72 25.29
C VAL A 871 18.96 6.73 26.76
N ARG A 872 18.93 7.88 27.43
CA ARG A 872 19.29 8.01 28.85
C ARG A 872 18.37 7.16 29.74
N THR A 873 17.06 7.19 29.48
CA THR A 873 16.07 6.44 30.27
C THR A 873 16.24 4.93 30.09
N LEU A 874 16.40 4.47 28.84
CA LEU A 874 16.61 3.05 28.54
C LEU A 874 17.98 2.57 29.06
N PHE A 875 19.05 3.37 28.93
CA PHE A 875 20.38 3.00 29.39
C PHE A 875 20.47 2.90 30.93
N ALA A 876 19.65 3.65 31.65
CA ALA A 876 19.58 3.60 33.10
C ALA A 876 18.93 2.30 33.64
N ASP A 877 18.15 1.58 32.83
CA ASP A 877 17.52 0.34 33.23
C ASP A 877 18.53 -0.84 33.13
N PRO A 878 18.84 -1.55 34.23
CA PRO A 878 19.83 -2.62 34.25
C PRO A 878 19.44 -3.84 33.41
N ARG A 879 18.17 -3.97 33.01
CA ARG A 879 17.69 -5.06 32.15
C ARG A 879 18.06 -4.88 30.69
N VAL A 880 18.51 -3.69 30.29
CA VAL A 880 18.79 -3.37 28.88
C VAL A 880 20.13 -3.95 28.42
N ASP A 881 20.09 -4.71 27.34
CA ASP A 881 21.29 -5.21 26.67
C ASP A 881 21.86 -4.13 25.73
N VAL A 882 22.80 -3.34 26.25
CA VAL A 882 23.59 -2.36 25.47
C VAL A 882 24.41 -3.03 24.37
N GLY A 883 24.74 -4.32 24.54
CA GLY A 883 25.55 -5.12 23.63
C GLY A 883 24.77 -5.72 22.46
N ALA A 884 23.44 -5.58 22.44
CA ALA A 884 22.54 -6.12 21.42
C ALA A 884 22.95 -5.66 20.01
N LYS A 885 22.68 -6.52 19.01
CA LYS A 885 23.07 -6.30 17.61
C LYS A 885 21.90 -6.52 16.66
N GLU A 886 21.73 -5.64 15.68
CA GLU A 886 20.76 -5.85 14.59
C GLU A 886 21.28 -6.84 13.53
N ILE A 887 20.50 -7.09 12.48
CA ILE A 887 20.78 -8.07 11.40
C ILE A 887 22.19 -7.91 10.76
N ARG A 888 22.70 -6.69 10.57
CA ARG A 888 24.05 -6.43 10.02
C ARG A 888 25.15 -6.42 11.09
N GLY A 889 24.80 -6.66 12.36
CA GLY A 889 25.74 -6.74 13.48
C GLY A 889 26.09 -5.39 14.13
N LEU A 890 25.34 -4.33 13.82
CA LEU A 890 25.53 -3.00 14.39
C LEU A 890 24.86 -2.88 15.76
N THR A 891 25.52 -2.15 16.66
CA THR A 891 25.03 -1.82 18.01
C THR A 891 24.31 -0.47 18.03
N ALA A 892 23.62 -0.16 19.13
CA ALA A 892 22.93 1.13 19.30
C ALA A 892 23.86 2.34 19.10
N VAL A 893 25.12 2.26 19.57
CA VAL A 893 26.13 3.32 19.46
C VAL A 893 26.56 3.58 18.01
N GLU A 894 26.59 2.54 17.19
CA GLU A 894 26.99 2.63 15.78
C GLU A 894 25.85 3.08 14.88
N LEU A 895 24.62 2.83 15.32
CA LEU A 895 23.41 3.32 14.68
C LEU A 895 23.09 4.77 15.06
N ALA A 896 23.83 5.36 16.00
CA ALA A 896 23.64 6.73 16.43
C ALA A 896 23.58 7.70 15.24
N LYS A 897 22.59 8.60 15.28
CA LYS A 897 22.32 9.58 14.21
C LYS A 897 23.55 10.45 13.88
N ASP A 898 24.29 10.85 14.91
CA ASP A 898 25.36 11.84 14.87
C ASP A 898 26.39 11.59 15.98
N ASP A 899 27.53 12.26 15.87
CA ASP A 899 28.67 12.11 16.78
C ASP A 899 28.34 12.57 18.21
N ASP A 900 27.42 13.52 18.38
CA ASP A 900 27.02 14.02 19.70
C ASP A 900 26.24 12.97 20.48
N VAL A 901 25.26 12.31 19.85
CA VAL A 901 24.54 11.19 20.48
C VAL A 901 25.50 10.07 20.82
N ARG A 902 26.49 9.79 19.95
CA ARG A 902 27.53 8.80 20.23
C ARG A 902 28.37 9.18 21.45
N ASN A 903 28.84 10.42 21.51
CA ASN A 903 29.62 10.94 22.63
C ASN A 903 28.83 10.87 23.94
N LYS A 904 27.53 11.21 23.91
CA LYS A 904 26.66 11.12 25.08
C LYS A 904 26.41 9.68 25.54
N ILE A 905 26.27 8.73 24.61
CA ILE A 905 26.21 7.31 24.97
C ILE A 905 27.55 6.86 25.56
N ASP A 906 28.67 7.30 24.98
CA ASP A 906 30.00 7.04 25.51
C ASP A 906 30.15 7.65 26.94
N ASP A 907 29.56 8.81 27.23
CA ASP A 907 29.53 9.39 28.58
C ASP A 907 28.70 8.54 29.55
N LEU A 908 27.51 8.08 29.14
CA LEU A 908 26.69 7.17 29.95
C LEU A 908 27.42 5.85 30.25
N ALA A 909 28.16 5.32 29.29
CA ALA A 909 29.00 4.14 29.47
C ALA A 909 30.24 4.40 30.35
N LEU A 910 30.75 5.63 30.40
CA LEU A 910 31.79 6.02 31.35
C LEU A 910 31.25 6.07 32.77
N PHE A 911 30.10 6.70 33.00
CA PHE A 911 29.49 6.83 34.33
C PHE A 911 28.97 5.51 34.91
N SER A 912 28.83 4.46 34.10
CA SER A 912 28.56 3.11 34.60
C SER A 912 29.81 2.38 35.12
N MET A 913 31.01 2.92 34.89
CA MET A 913 32.26 2.38 35.42
C MET A 913 32.48 2.78 36.88
N PRO A 914 33.14 1.93 37.70
CA PRO A 914 33.44 2.28 39.09
C PRO A 914 34.41 3.47 39.16
N PRO A 915 34.18 4.46 40.05
CA PRO A 915 35.10 5.57 40.24
C PRO A 915 36.43 5.12 40.86
N GLY A 916 37.51 5.78 40.45
CA GLY A 916 38.83 5.60 41.05
C GLY A 916 38.94 6.23 42.46
N PRO A 917 40.10 6.08 43.13
CA PRO A 917 40.32 6.60 44.48
C PRO A 917 40.13 8.12 44.60
N ASP A 918 40.42 8.87 43.54
CA ASP A 918 40.26 10.34 43.49
C ASP A 918 38.86 10.79 43.03
N ALA A 919 37.86 9.89 43.07
CA ALA A 919 36.52 10.08 42.49
C ALA A 919 36.49 10.39 40.97
N ARG A 920 37.65 10.37 40.31
CA ARG A 920 37.80 10.47 38.86
C ARG A 920 37.46 9.13 38.21
N ILE A 921 36.71 9.18 37.11
CA ILE A 921 36.32 7.99 36.34
C ILE A 921 37.07 8.00 35.02
N THR A 922 37.98 7.07 34.81
CA THR A 922 38.79 6.97 33.59
C THR A 922 38.67 5.58 32.99
N GLY A 923 38.57 5.50 31.66
CA GLY A 923 38.47 4.21 30.98
C GLY A 923 38.42 4.31 29.46
N VAL A 924 38.58 3.15 28.81
CA VAL A 924 38.41 3.00 27.36
C VAL A 924 36.96 2.65 27.08
N VAL A 925 36.21 3.64 26.61
CA VAL A 925 34.76 3.49 26.44
C VAL A 925 34.42 2.76 25.14
N ARG A 926 35.19 3.00 24.07
CA ARG A 926 34.87 2.48 22.74
C ARG A 926 36.10 2.26 21.88
N ALA A 927 36.07 1.22 21.06
CA ALA A 927 37.01 0.99 19.97
C ALA A 927 36.27 1.02 18.63
N PHE A 928 36.90 1.54 17.57
CA PHE A 928 36.32 1.55 16.23
C PHE A 928 37.39 1.46 15.12
N PHE A 929 36.96 1.04 13.94
CA PHE A 929 37.82 0.94 12.76
C PHE A 929 37.88 2.27 12.02
N VAL A 930 39.08 2.62 11.56
CA VAL A 930 39.32 3.80 10.71
C VAL A 930 39.55 3.35 9.26
N GLU A 931 39.34 4.24 8.30
CA GLU A 931 39.45 3.95 6.86
C GLU A 931 40.85 3.50 6.41
N ASP A 932 41.88 3.81 7.19
CA ASP A 932 43.29 3.45 7.01
C ASP A 932 43.62 2.01 7.48
N ALA A 933 42.61 1.20 7.80
CA ALA A 933 42.77 -0.15 8.38
C ALA A 933 43.51 -0.17 9.72
N THR A 934 43.36 0.91 10.50
CA THR A 934 43.82 0.97 11.89
C THR A 934 42.65 0.92 12.87
N VAL A 935 42.98 0.61 14.12
CA VAL A 935 42.05 0.64 15.25
C VAL A 935 42.32 1.91 16.06
N ARG A 936 41.27 2.67 16.34
CA ARG A 936 41.31 3.78 17.30
C ARG A 936 40.46 3.49 18.51
N LEU A 937 40.99 3.83 19.67
CA LEU A 937 40.42 3.67 20.99
C LEU A 937 40.05 5.06 21.51
N VAL A 938 38.84 5.20 22.05
CA VAL A 938 38.35 6.42 22.68
C VAL A 938 38.54 6.27 24.19
N LEU A 939 39.46 7.08 24.71
CA LEU A 939 39.65 7.27 26.14
C LEU A 939 38.78 8.41 26.61
N LYS A 940 38.13 8.22 27.76
CA LYS A 940 37.47 9.30 28.47
C LYS A 940 37.92 9.33 29.92
N SER A 941 38.09 10.54 30.44
CA SER A 941 38.41 10.80 31.83
C SER A 941 37.45 11.87 32.35
N ALA A 942 36.61 11.52 33.32
CA ALA A 942 35.68 12.40 33.99
C ALA A 942 36.26 12.81 35.35
N ALA A 943 36.62 14.08 35.49
CA ALA A 943 37.07 14.66 36.76
C ALA A 943 35.92 15.45 37.42
N PRO A 944 35.65 15.23 38.72
CA PRO A 944 34.62 15.98 39.44
C PRO A 944 35.06 17.45 39.58
N THR A 945 34.16 18.38 39.26
CA THR A 945 34.37 19.82 39.48
C THR A 945 33.55 20.34 40.65
N ASP A 946 32.31 19.88 40.79
CA ASP A 946 31.43 20.11 41.95
C ASP A 946 30.78 18.79 42.41
N HIS A 947 29.95 18.82 43.46
CA HIS A 947 29.25 17.64 43.98
C HIS A 947 28.36 16.90 42.94
N ASP A 948 27.93 17.57 41.86
CA ASP A 948 27.04 17.01 40.83
C ASP A 948 27.53 17.22 39.38
N SER A 949 28.71 17.82 39.18
CA SER A 949 29.22 18.17 37.84
C SER A 949 30.56 17.48 37.56
N TYR A 950 30.67 16.88 36.37
CA TYR A 950 31.88 16.22 35.89
C TYR A 950 32.38 16.88 34.60
N THR A 951 33.67 17.16 34.55
CA THR A 951 34.37 17.55 33.32
C THR A 951 34.91 16.31 32.62
N VAL A 952 34.41 16.03 31.41
CA VAL A 952 34.82 14.85 30.65
C VAL A 952 35.82 15.25 29.56
N THR A 953 37.07 14.82 29.70
CA THR A 953 38.09 14.93 28.65
C THR A 953 38.07 13.68 27.78
N THR A 954 37.99 13.84 26.46
CA THR A 954 38.01 12.73 25.50
C THR A 954 39.30 12.77 24.68
N SER A 955 40.06 11.68 24.71
CA SER A 955 41.27 11.50 23.90
C SER A 955 41.14 10.28 22.99
N ARG A 956 41.75 10.35 21.80
CA ARG A 956 41.74 9.26 20.81
C ARG A 956 43.15 8.70 20.69
N ARG A 957 43.28 7.37 20.76
CA ARG A 957 44.58 6.68 20.75
C ARG A 957 44.59 5.56 19.73
N SER A 958 45.71 5.41 19.04
CA SER A 958 45.94 4.29 18.13
C SER A 958 46.40 3.05 18.91
N LEU A 959 46.28 1.86 18.31
CA LEU A 959 46.85 0.64 18.90
C LEU A 959 48.37 0.75 19.05
N SER A 960 49.07 1.38 18.10
CA SER A 960 50.52 1.60 18.22
C SER A 960 50.86 2.48 19.42
N ASP A 961 50.06 3.50 19.75
CA ASP A 961 50.32 4.33 20.94
C ASP A 961 50.29 3.48 22.22
N PHE A 962 49.38 2.50 22.28
CA PHE A 962 49.28 1.54 23.38
C PHE A 962 50.41 0.50 23.40
N GLU A 963 51.08 0.24 22.28
CA GLU A 963 52.27 -0.62 22.24
C GLU A 963 53.54 0.15 22.68
N HIS A 964 53.63 1.44 22.36
CA HIS A 964 54.76 2.30 22.73
C HIS A 964 54.69 2.77 24.19
N LEU A 965 53.51 3.02 24.75
CA LEU A 965 53.40 3.50 26.13
C LEU A 965 54.05 2.54 27.17
N PRO A 966 53.80 1.21 27.13
CA PRO A 966 54.49 0.26 28.01
C PRO A 966 56.01 0.23 27.80
N THR A 967 56.49 0.35 26.57
CA THR A 967 57.95 0.32 26.29
C THR A 967 58.62 1.57 26.86
N LEU A 968 58.02 2.75 26.69
CA LEU A 968 58.51 4.00 27.27
C LEU A 968 58.48 3.97 28.80
N LEU A 969 57.39 3.48 29.41
CA LEU A 969 57.29 3.34 30.86
C LEU A 969 58.29 2.32 31.42
N ALA A 970 58.56 1.23 30.68
CA ALA A 970 59.56 0.23 31.05
C ALA A 970 60.99 0.79 30.96
N LEU A 971 61.27 1.64 29.96
CA LEU A 971 62.56 2.34 29.83
C LEU A 971 62.78 3.30 31.00
N GLU A 972 61.78 4.10 31.36
CA GLU A 972 61.91 5.02 32.50
C GLU A 972 61.93 4.30 33.85
N ASN A 973 61.22 3.19 34.03
CA ASN A 973 61.14 2.47 35.31
C ASN A 973 61.36 0.95 35.15
N PRO A 974 62.60 0.50 34.89
CA PRO A 974 62.90 -0.89 34.53
C PRO A 974 62.65 -1.89 35.67
N ALA A 975 62.67 -1.43 36.92
CA ALA A 975 62.41 -2.27 38.09
C ALA A 975 60.90 -2.52 38.34
N SER A 976 60.01 -1.75 37.69
CA SER A 976 58.57 -1.90 37.86
C SER A 976 58.00 -2.93 36.90
N TRP A 977 57.07 -3.77 37.38
CA TRP A 977 56.39 -4.72 36.51
C TRP A 977 55.30 -4.02 35.69
N ILE A 978 55.31 -4.24 34.38
CA ILE A 978 54.31 -3.72 33.45
C ILE A 978 53.64 -4.89 32.72
N PRO A 979 52.31 -4.93 32.62
CA PRO A 979 51.61 -5.95 31.83
C PRO A 979 52.04 -5.88 30.36
N SER A 980 52.33 -7.03 29.76
CA SER A 980 52.58 -7.10 28.33
C SER A 980 51.27 -6.94 27.55
N LEU A 981 51.23 -5.98 26.63
CA LEU A 981 50.19 -5.88 25.58
C LEU A 981 50.52 -6.72 24.34
N ALA A 982 51.69 -7.38 24.30
CA ALA A 982 52.13 -8.10 23.10
C ALA A 982 51.25 -9.34 22.81
N ASP A 983 51.18 -9.68 21.51
CA ASP A 983 50.45 -10.83 20.93
C ASP A 983 48.95 -10.61 20.66
N VAL A 984 48.58 -9.40 20.21
CA VAL A 984 47.20 -9.13 19.77
C VAL A 984 47.01 -9.47 18.30
N ARG A 985 46.07 -10.39 18.03
CA ARG A 985 45.64 -10.75 16.67
C ARG A 985 45.06 -9.52 15.96
N SER A 986 45.46 -9.27 14.72
CA SER A 986 44.87 -8.18 13.92
C SER A 986 43.38 -8.44 13.64
N PRO A 987 42.48 -7.44 13.77
CA PRO A 987 41.07 -7.59 13.42
C PRO A 987 40.84 -7.64 11.90
N PHE A 988 41.80 -7.21 11.08
CA PHE A 988 41.68 -7.09 9.62
C PHE A 988 42.15 -8.34 8.85
N GLN A 989 42.25 -9.50 9.52
CA GLN A 989 42.63 -10.76 8.85
C GLN A 989 41.70 -11.15 7.70
N ILE A 990 40.41 -10.80 7.82
CA ILE A 990 39.45 -10.81 6.71
C ILE A 990 39.08 -9.34 6.42
N PRO A 991 39.72 -8.69 5.42
CA PRO A 991 39.51 -7.26 5.18
C PRO A 991 38.07 -6.91 4.82
N SER A 992 37.34 -7.82 4.15
CA SER A 992 35.96 -7.59 3.74
C SER A 992 34.98 -7.54 4.92
N LYS A 993 35.33 -8.17 6.05
CA LYS A 993 34.55 -8.21 7.28
C LYS A 993 35.50 -8.27 8.49
N PRO A 994 36.00 -7.12 8.98
CA PRO A 994 36.92 -7.09 10.11
C PRO A 994 36.25 -7.62 11.39
N SER A 995 37.03 -8.28 12.24
CA SER A 995 36.52 -8.91 13.46
C SER A 995 36.21 -7.88 14.54
N ARG A 996 34.94 -7.82 14.92
CA ARG A 996 34.41 -6.97 15.99
C ARG A 996 34.63 -7.61 17.37
N ALA A 997 34.71 -8.94 17.44
CA ALA A 997 35.06 -9.67 18.65
C ALA A 997 36.50 -9.37 19.08
N ILE A 998 37.45 -9.36 18.14
CA ILE A 998 38.84 -8.93 18.41
C ILE A 998 38.89 -7.46 18.80
N LEU A 999 38.12 -6.60 18.13
CA LEU A 999 38.04 -5.18 18.49
C LEU A 999 37.57 -4.97 19.94
N ARG A 1000 36.57 -5.75 20.40
CA ARG A 1000 36.11 -5.72 21.80
C ARG A 1000 37.16 -6.28 22.76
N ASP A 1001 37.86 -7.35 22.40
CA ASP A 1001 38.96 -7.89 23.20
C ASP A 1001 40.12 -6.88 23.34
N MET A 1002 40.48 -6.21 22.24
CA MET A 1002 41.43 -5.09 22.23
C MET A 1002 41.00 -3.98 23.18
N GLN A 1003 39.74 -3.54 23.09
CA GLN A 1003 39.18 -2.52 23.97
C GLN A 1003 39.29 -2.93 25.44
N ALA A 1004 38.86 -4.16 25.78
CA ALA A 1004 38.91 -4.67 27.14
C ALA A 1004 40.35 -4.75 27.65
N ARG A 1005 41.30 -5.26 26.85
CA ARG A 1005 42.71 -5.34 27.25
C ARG A 1005 43.33 -3.98 27.49
N ALA A 1006 43.08 -3.01 26.61
CA ALA A 1006 43.57 -1.64 26.80
C ALA A 1006 42.99 -1.00 28.07
N ASP A 1007 41.70 -1.22 28.33
CA ASP A 1007 41.02 -0.73 29.54
C ASP A 1007 41.61 -1.35 30.81
N TRP A 1008 41.78 -2.67 30.82
CA TRP A 1008 42.41 -3.41 31.91
C TRP A 1008 43.85 -2.95 32.16
N PHE A 1009 44.64 -2.75 31.10
CA PHE A 1009 46.00 -2.23 31.20
C PHE A 1009 46.00 -0.87 31.90
N LEU A 1010 45.16 0.07 31.47
CA LEU A 1010 45.08 1.40 32.05
C LEU A 1010 44.61 1.37 33.51
N LYS A 1011 43.63 0.52 33.83
CA LYS A 1011 43.18 0.31 35.22
C LYS A 1011 44.31 -0.23 36.09
N ILE A 1012 45.09 -1.20 35.61
CA ILE A 1012 46.26 -1.72 36.35
C ILE A 1012 47.29 -0.62 36.57
N MET A 1013 47.57 0.22 35.57
CA MET A 1013 48.50 1.35 35.71
C MET A 1013 48.01 2.39 36.72
N LEU A 1014 46.71 2.70 36.74
CA LEU A 1014 46.09 3.62 37.71
C LEU A 1014 46.01 3.06 39.13
N MET A 1015 46.00 1.74 39.28
CA MET A 1015 46.10 1.08 40.59
C MET A 1015 47.56 0.96 41.07
N HIS A 1016 48.54 1.07 40.17
CA HIS A 1016 49.95 0.88 40.52
C HIS A 1016 50.51 2.12 41.22
N PRO A 1017 51.16 1.99 42.40
CA PRO A 1017 51.59 3.13 43.20
C PRO A 1017 52.60 4.05 42.51
N THR A 1018 53.44 3.52 41.61
CA THR A 1018 54.43 4.33 40.87
C THR A 1018 53.85 4.97 39.61
N PHE A 1019 52.88 4.32 38.95
CA PHE A 1019 52.38 4.75 37.64
C PHE A 1019 51.12 5.60 37.74
N ALA A 1020 50.34 5.45 38.80
CA ALA A 1020 49.12 6.22 39.03
C ALA A 1020 49.36 7.74 39.03
N THR A 1021 50.54 8.19 39.47
CA THR A 1021 50.93 9.61 39.50
C THR A 1021 51.92 10.00 38.39
N HIS A 1022 52.18 9.10 37.44
CA HIS A 1022 53.22 9.30 36.44
C HIS A 1022 52.79 10.28 35.34
N GLU A 1023 53.66 11.25 35.01
CA GLU A 1023 53.33 12.31 34.05
C GLU A 1023 52.94 11.78 32.66
N MET A 1024 53.70 10.83 32.10
CA MET A 1024 53.42 10.28 30.77
C MET A 1024 52.05 9.59 30.68
N LEU A 1025 51.59 8.98 31.77
CA LEU A 1025 50.30 8.31 31.80
C LEU A 1025 49.16 9.35 31.75
N TRP A 1026 49.29 10.46 32.48
CA TRP A 1026 48.30 11.54 32.45
C TRP A 1026 48.37 12.40 31.18
N GLU A 1027 49.55 12.60 30.60
CA GLU A 1027 49.71 13.15 29.25
C GLU A 1027 48.94 12.29 28.23
N PHE A 1028 49.06 10.97 28.35
CA PHE A 1028 48.32 10.00 27.54
C PHE A 1028 46.80 10.05 27.76
N PHE A 1029 46.30 10.38 28.95
CA PHE A 1029 44.86 10.52 29.19
C PHE A 1029 44.28 11.86 28.70
N LEU A 1030 44.96 12.96 29.00
CA LEU A 1030 44.39 14.31 28.98
C LEU A 1030 44.68 15.08 27.69
N VAL A 1031 45.83 14.82 27.05
CA VAL A 1031 46.24 15.59 25.86
C VAL A 1031 45.58 15.02 24.61
N PRO A 1032 44.83 15.78 23.80
CA PRO A 1032 44.17 15.22 22.62
C PRO A 1032 45.14 14.63 21.58
N GLU A 1033 46.22 15.35 21.27
CA GLU A 1033 47.23 14.98 20.26
C GLU A 1033 48.56 14.62 20.94
N LEU A 1034 48.96 13.35 20.81
CA LEU A 1034 50.16 12.82 21.45
C LEU A 1034 51.38 12.96 20.51
N GLN A 1035 52.46 13.58 20.98
CA GLN A 1035 53.72 13.69 20.25
C GLN A 1035 54.70 12.60 20.71
N LEU A 1036 54.58 11.40 20.12
CA LEU A 1036 55.36 10.22 20.53
C LEU A 1036 56.88 10.45 20.45
N ASP A 1037 57.38 11.06 19.37
CA ASP A 1037 58.82 11.29 19.16
C ASP A 1037 59.43 12.16 20.28
N MET A 1038 58.69 13.19 20.72
CA MET A 1038 59.13 14.08 21.80
C MET A 1038 59.10 13.38 23.16
N MET A 1039 58.14 12.49 23.38
CA MET A 1039 58.08 11.67 24.59
C MET A 1039 59.25 10.69 24.64
N GLU A 1040 59.55 10.03 23.51
CA GLU A 1040 60.67 9.09 23.41
C GLU A 1040 62.00 9.79 23.70
N GLN A 1041 62.26 10.94 23.07
CA GLN A 1041 63.46 11.74 23.36
C GLN A 1041 63.54 12.16 24.84
N ARG A 1042 62.42 12.61 25.43
CA ARG A 1042 62.35 12.98 26.85
C ARG A 1042 62.66 11.78 27.76
N THR A 1043 62.15 10.59 27.42
CA THR A 1043 62.40 9.36 28.19
C THR A 1043 63.86 8.90 28.07
N LEU A 1044 64.46 9.00 26.89
CA LEU A 1044 65.86 8.64 26.66
C LEU A 1044 66.79 9.52 27.51
N LEU A 1045 66.60 10.85 27.48
CA LEU A 1045 67.40 11.79 28.28
C LEU A 1045 67.28 11.53 29.78
N LYS A 1046 66.08 11.25 30.28
CA LYS A 1046 65.87 10.87 31.69
C LYS A 1046 66.53 9.55 32.04
N THR A 1047 66.53 8.61 31.11
CA THR A 1047 67.15 7.28 31.31
C THR A 1047 68.67 7.40 31.33
N GLU A 1048 69.26 8.21 30.45
CA GLU A 1048 70.69 8.53 30.47
C GLU A 1048 71.11 9.22 31.78
N ALA A 1049 70.38 10.26 32.18
CA ALA A 1049 70.64 10.96 33.44
C ALA A 1049 70.52 10.02 34.67
N ARG A 1050 69.56 9.09 34.64
CA ARG A 1050 69.45 8.06 35.68
C ARG A 1050 70.62 7.08 35.63
N ALA A 1051 71.02 6.62 34.44
CA ALA A 1051 72.11 5.67 34.29
C ALA A 1051 73.45 6.27 34.78
N GLU A 1052 73.70 7.55 34.51
CA GLU A 1052 74.82 8.30 35.08
C GLU A 1052 74.72 8.37 36.60
N LYS A 1053 73.56 8.76 37.13
CA LYS A 1053 73.33 8.82 38.59
C LYS A 1053 73.56 7.47 39.28
N VAL A 1054 73.09 6.37 38.68
CA VAL A 1054 73.31 5.02 39.23
C VAL A 1054 74.79 4.64 39.19
N ARG A 1055 75.50 5.01 38.13
CA ARG A 1055 76.96 4.79 37.99
C ARG A 1055 77.75 5.57 39.04
N ASP A 1056 77.29 6.76 39.39
CA ASP A 1056 77.94 7.63 40.37
C ASP A 1056 77.62 7.22 41.83
N GLU A 1057 76.41 6.73 42.09
CA GLU A 1057 75.92 6.41 43.44
C GLU A 1057 76.18 4.96 43.91
N TYR A 1058 76.34 4.01 42.99
CA TYR A 1058 76.40 2.57 43.33
C TYR A 1058 77.65 1.88 42.78
N GLU A 1059 78.33 1.13 43.65
CA GLU A 1059 79.43 0.23 43.24
C GLU A 1059 78.89 -1.09 42.63
N PRO A 1060 79.49 -1.61 41.55
CA PRO A 1060 79.09 -2.88 40.96
C PRO A 1060 79.32 -4.07 41.92
N VAL A 1061 78.31 -4.92 42.11
CA VAL A 1061 78.40 -6.12 42.95
C VAL A 1061 79.03 -7.27 42.16
N GLU A 1062 80.10 -7.88 42.69
CA GLU A 1062 80.82 -8.99 42.03
C GLU A 1062 80.30 -10.40 42.42
N ASP A 1063 79.69 -10.59 43.59
CA ASP A 1063 79.16 -11.89 44.04
C ASP A 1063 77.63 -11.98 43.88
N VAL A 1064 77.19 -12.77 42.89
CA VAL A 1064 75.77 -12.87 42.46
C VAL A 1064 75.07 -14.11 43.03
N ARG A 1065 75.77 -14.96 43.79
CA ARG A 1065 75.25 -16.30 44.17
C ARG A 1065 74.02 -16.26 45.06
N GLU A 1066 73.98 -15.35 46.03
CA GLU A 1066 72.82 -15.17 46.92
C GLU A 1066 71.60 -14.63 46.15
N VAL A 1067 71.85 -13.71 45.20
CA VAL A 1067 70.82 -13.16 44.32
C VAL A 1067 70.24 -14.24 43.42
N GLU A 1068 71.06 -15.12 42.85
CA GLU A 1068 70.59 -16.26 42.05
C GLU A 1068 69.72 -17.23 42.86
N GLN A 1069 70.11 -17.54 44.11
CA GLN A 1069 69.30 -18.38 44.99
C GLN A 1069 67.95 -17.74 45.31
N PHE A 1070 67.94 -16.45 45.65
CA PHE A 1070 66.71 -15.70 45.86
C PHE A 1070 65.82 -15.67 44.61
N VAL A 1071 66.40 -15.39 43.44
CA VAL A 1071 65.68 -15.36 42.16
C VAL A 1071 65.12 -16.73 41.82
N ASN A 1072 65.84 -17.81 42.10
CA ASN A 1072 65.35 -19.17 41.87
C ASN A 1072 64.18 -19.52 42.80
N HIS A 1073 64.28 -19.17 44.09
CA HIS A 1073 63.16 -19.32 45.03
C HIS A 1073 61.96 -18.47 44.60
N ALA A 1074 62.16 -17.23 44.19
CA ALA A 1074 61.11 -16.36 43.67
C ALA A 1074 60.47 -16.93 42.40
N ARG A 1075 61.26 -17.47 41.47
CA ARG A 1075 60.74 -18.15 40.26
C ARG A 1075 59.89 -19.36 40.63
N GLU A 1076 60.26 -20.12 41.64
CA GLU A 1076 59.50 -21.29 42.10
C GLU A 1076 58.16 -20.86 42.73
N MET A 1077 58.17 -19.82 43.57
CA MET A 1077 56.95 -19.21 44.10
C MET A 1077 56.04 -18.70 42.98
N ILE A 1078 56.59 -18.00 41.98
CA ILE A 1078 55.83 -17.50 40.82
C ILE A 1078 55.27 -18.65 39.98
N ARG A 1079 55.98 -19.77 39.83
CA ARG A 1079 55.46 -20.95 39.11
C ARG A 1079 54.20 -21.50 39.76
N SER A 1080 54.16 -21.58 41.10
CA SER A 1080 52.98 -22.05 41.84
C SER A 1080 51.76 -21.14 41.66
N VAL A 1081 51.98 -19.81 41.70
CA VAL A 1081 50.93 -18.81 41.46
C VAL A 1081 50.46 -18.87 40.01
N ASN A 1082 51.38 -18.94 39.04
CA ASN A 1082 51.06 -19.05 37.63
C ASN A 1082 50.20 -20.29 37.32
N TYR A 1083 50.53 -21.44 37.93
CA TYR A 1083 49.71 -22.65 37.82
C TYR A 1083 48.29 -22.43 38.32
N SER A 1084 48.15 -21.81 39.51
CA SER A 1084 46.86 -21.51 40.13
C SER A 1084 46.03 -20.52 39.30
N THR A 1085 46.67 -19.46 38.77
CA THR A 1085 46.06 -18.48 37.89
C THR A 1085 45.59 -19.12 36.58
N LYS A 1086 46.42 -19.93 35.92
CA LYS A 1086 46.04 -20.67 34.70
C LYS A 1086 44.83 -21.58 34.96
N SER A 1087 44.81 -22.28 36.10
CA SER A 1087 43.68 -23.12 36.51
C SER A 1087 42.40 -22.29 36.73
N ALA A 1088 42.50 -21.13 37.38
CA ALA A 1088 41.38 -20.21 37.57
C ALA A 1088 40.87 -19.64 36.23
N THR A 1089 41.76 -19.17 35.36
CA THR A 1089 41.41 -18.65 34.03
C THR A 1089 40.73 -19.70 33.17
N ARG A 1090 41.19 -20.96 33.20
CA ARG A 1090 40.53 -22.06 32.50
C ARG A 1090 39.08 -22.25 32.98
N ARG A 1091 38.84 -22.23 34.30
CA ARG A 1091 37.49 -22.33 34.87
C ARG A 1091 36.61 -21.13 34.51
N ALA A 1092 37.16 -19.92 34.55
CA ALA A 1092 36.47 -18.70 34.18
C ALA A 1092 36.06 -18.70 32.69
N ASN A 1093 36.98 -19.09 31.81
CA ASN A 1093 36.69 -19.24 30.37
C ASN A 1093 35.59 -20.26 30.11
N ASN A 1094 35.60 -21.38 30.84
CA ASN A 1094 34.54 -22.39 30.74
C ASN A 1094 33.16 -21.82 31.14
N LEU A 1095 33.09 -21.01 32.20
CA LEU A 1095 31.84 -20.33 32.59
C LEU A 1095 31.41 -19.31 31.54
N GLY A 1096 32.35 -18.52 31.00
CA GLY A 1096 32.08 -17.54 29.94
C GLY A 1096 31.55 -18.18 28.65
N LEU A 1097 32.08 -19.34 28.26
CA LEU A 1097 31.58 -20.11 27.12
C LEU A 1097 30.17 -20.65 27.33
N VAL A 1098 29.83 -21.08 28.55
CA VAL A 1098 28.47 -21.50 28.89
C VAL A 1098 27.52 -20.31 28.82
N ALA A 1099 27.89 -19.16 29.40
CA ALA A 1099 27.09 -17.95 29.36
C ALA A 1099 26.87 -17.42 27.93
N ALA A 1100 27.90 -17.49 27.07
CA ALA A 1100 27.80 -17.12 25.66
C ALA A 1100 26.99 -18.15 24.83
N GLY A 1101 26.90 -19.41 25.30
CA GLY A 1101 26.10 -20.48 24.70
C GLY A 1101 24.66 -20.58 25.21
N THR A 1102 24.27 -19.83 26.25
CA THR A 1102 22.92 -19.90 26.85
C THR A 1102 21.84 -19.04 26.16
N TYR A 1103 22.12 -18.39 25.03
CA TYR A 1103 21.15 -17.55 24.30
C TYR A 1103 20.95 -17.87 22.80
N THR A 1104 21.18 -19.10 22.36
CA THR A 1104 20.74 -19.57 21.03
C THR A 1104 19.67 -20.65 21.15
N ARG A 1105 18.68 -20.43 22.02
CA ARG A 1105 17.54 -21.34 22.20
C ARG A 1105 16.27 -20.62 22.62
N ARG A 1106 15.91 -19.52 21.95
CA ARG A 1106 14.59 -18.87 22.06
C ARG A 1106 14.32 -17.98 20.84
N THR A 1107 14.02 -18.60 19.71
CA THR A 1107 13.10 -18.09 18.68
C THR A 1107 12.71 -19.29 17.81
N SER A 1108 11.73 -20.04 18.30
CA SER A 1108 10.89 -20.94 17.51
C SER A 1108 9.45 -20.49 17.73
#